data_AF-A0A9W8XVD2-F1
#
_entry.id   AF-A0A9W8XVD2-F1
#
_cell.length_a   1.000
_cell.length_b   1.000
_cell.length_c   1.000
_cell.angle_alpha   90.00
_cell.angle_beta   90.00
_cell.angle_gamma   90.00
#
_symmetry.space_group_name_H-M   'P 1'
#
loop_
_entity.id
_entity.type
_entity.pdbx_description
1 polymer ?
#
loop_
_entity_poly.entity_id
_entity_poly.type
_entity_poly.pdbx_seq_one_letter_code
_entity_poly.pdbx_strand_id
1 'polypeptide(L)'
;MNLASLINKAKQKAPPTESSDKKFLSRKELEAQRQAAYHAEQEAAEKARQNKLTRKRKAEEEETAREEARREKQRKFAEESRRMRREETEEEECRRRKRLGLPDLPPKKANGEEDGTPIPEDEDIADEELLGKLRALEEPVMLFGETHKQRLKRYKKRVGADSLKATMTDGPIPTTLQLVPEKDMKVELTLPKDKNGREFLFRQLASYFTMVLQEWETTLSRRTVEVKNSYPGKQAYSAMVQARENLRPLFKKMEQYDLPDSILEPVVEIVHAAQERRYVDANDGYLRLSIGKAAWPIGVTMESYFTYPPEEESPVNHDIHFRAGIAPDGSDTFTPRALIYDLKGAFGSMKKVNALYEPEEDVNIDRSSVWPSKPIVQRSAPIQPSSYQTHLDAGLDPPQLTTSTVRYWSDYSRVFYHPRSLTQLSEFEVNDGLMPFEKWHVGMELFEKLERDVDLVDRDLRPFAEECDGMQSIQIFTGVDDAWGGWASGWLERLRDEYGKLSIWTWGLGDQGGNTTTPRERRLQQIENSAHSLHILAEQSSVYIPIPNVPIRTPSYLSLSCTSPWYVGALQAVALESMTISSRLRSALGGRGTLQDIEATFNSTGKRRVAKLELSVADPDVLSEQASAQIAQAEKAGSITSRQTSEADEQLTSFDIDAFTIDYKIGASRPTKREHVFGRVEAARGDWNVIEDRDPHDRFGDGPALQRFAAPLLFPLLDSFPASLFNIGTGEGRKIAVRSGLTTSTAVADQVRAVEQIVRRMHMVGIDERETICNGLQTMAEEYDEGWDSGSDSDEDD
;
A
#
# COMPACT_ATOMS: atom_id res chain seq x y z
N MET A 1 -81.17 24.25 27.81
CA MET A 1 -81.11 25.53 27.07
C MET A 1 -81.66 26.63 27.97
N ASN A 2 -80.85 27.62 28.32
CA ASN A 2 -81.31 28.81 29.04
C ASN A 2 -80.56 30.02 28.51
N LEU A 3 -81.34 31.04 28.14
CA LEU A 3 -81.00 32.26 27.41
C LEU A 3 -80.20 33.27 28.28
N ALA A 4 -79.25 32.78 29.07
CA ALA A 4 -78.39 33.58 29.95
C ALA A 4 -76.91 33.54 29.52
N SER A 5 -76.53 32.68 28.57
CA SER A 5 -75.15 32.54 28.08
C SER A 5 -74.85 33.30 26.76
N LEU A 6 -75.80 34.07 26.23
CA LEU A 6 -75.64 34.83 24.98
C LEU A 6 -75.83 36.35 25.11
N ILE A 7 -76.08 36.87 26.32
CA ILE A 7 -76.19 38.31 26.62
C ILE A 7 -75.11 38.73 27.65
N ASN A 8 -73.94 38.11 27.61
CA ASN A 8 -72.72 38.61 28.26
C ASN A 8 -71.58 38.87 27.26
N LYS A 9 -71.92 38.92 25.95
CA LYS A 9 -70.95 39.11 24.86
C LYS A 9 -71.02 40.49 24.18
N ALA A 10 -71.78 41.44 24.72
CA ALA A 10 -71.88 42.78 24.10
C ALA A 10 -72.38 43.86 25.08
N LYS A 11 -71.51 44.34 25.98
CA LYS A 11 -71.43 45.76 26.42
C LYS A 11 -70.40 45.93 27.55
N GLN A 12 -69.21 46.38 27.16
CA GLN A 12 -68.26 47.27 27.85
C GLN A 12 -66.98 47.18 27.00
N LYS A 13 -66.92 47.91 25.89
CA LYS A 13 -66.42 49.29 25.80
C LYS A 13 -65.05 49.40 26.49
N ALA A 14 -64.04 49.49 25.63
CA ALA A 14 -62.60 49.54 25.87
C ALA A 14 -62.13 50.10 27.24
N PRO A 15 -61.23 49.38 27.94
CA PRO A 15 -60.20 49.94 28.79
C PRO A 15 -58.86 50.02 28.03
N PRO A 16 -57.87 50.78 28.53
CA PRO A 16 -57.15 51.78 27.76
C PRO A 16 -56.01 51.22 26.92
N THR A 17 -55.81 51.84 25.76
CA THR A 17 -54.49 52.06 25.19
C THR A 17 -53.66 52.89 26.19
N GLU A 18 -52.95 52.23 27.10
CA GLU A 18 -51.68 52.77 27.59
C GLU A 18 -50.58 52.37 26.60
N SER A 19 -50.60 53.01 25.42
CA SER A 19 -49.38 53.27 24.70
C SER A 19 -48.60 54.30 25.50
N SER A 20 -47.90 53.87 26.55
CA SER A 20 -46.74 54.62 27.04
C SER A 20 -45.50 54.13 26.30
N ASP A 21 -45.53 54.24 24.97
CA ASP A 21 -44.30 54.45 24.21
C ASP A 21 -43.75 55.79 24.69
N LYS A 22 -43.00 55.74 25.81
CA LYS A 22 -42.20 56.86 26.27
C LYS A 22 -41.26 57.17 25.12
N LYS A 23 -41.56 58.26 24.41
CA LYS A 23 -40.77 58.76 23.28
C LYS A 23 -39.30 59.03 23.64
N PHE A 24 -38.96 59.00 24.94
CA PHE A 24 -37.62 59.03 25.49
C PHE A 24 -37.51 57.98 26.61
N LEU A 25 -36.79 56.88 26.35
CA LEU A 25 -36.34 55.93 27.37
C LEU A 25 -35.08 56.48 28.04
N SER A 26 -35.02 56.44 29.37
CA SER A 26 -33.81 56.83 30.10
C SER A 26 -32.68 55.88 29.73
N ARG A 27 -31.45 56.39 29.57
CA ARG A 27 -30.26 55.59 29.22
C ARG A 27 -30.09 54.37 30.13
N LYS A 28 -30.46 54.51 31.41
CA LYS A 28 -30.46 53.43 32.41
C LYS A 28 -31.49 52.33 32.13
N GLU A 29 -32.68 52.68 31.64
CA GLU A 29 -33.73 51.70 31.31
C GLU A 29 -33.36 50.92 30.04
N LEU A 30 -32.74 51.58 29.05
CA LEU A 30 -32.31 50.96 27.80
C LEU A 30 -31.11 50.01 28.01
N GLU A 31 -30.20 50.38 28.90
CA GLU A 31 -29.07 49.54 29.29
C GLU A 31 -29.51 48.35 30.15
N ALA A 32 -30.49 48.54 31.04
CA ALA A 32 -31.12 47.45 31.78
C ALA A 32 -31.87 46.47 30.86
N GLN A 33 -32.56 46.97 29.82
CA GLN A 33 -33.19 46.12 28.81
C GLN A 33 -32.16 45.33 27.99
N ARG A 34 -31.02 45.94 27.64
CA ARG A 34 -29.92 45.24 26.95
C ARG A 34 -29.29 44.16 27.83
N GLN A 35 -29.06 44.44 29.10
CA GLN A 35 -28.53 43.44 30.05
C GLN A 35 -29.51 42.29 30.25
N ALA A 36 -30.81 42.59 30.40
CA ALA A 36 -31.84 41.57 30.52
C ALA A 36 -31.96 40.69 29.27
N ALA A 37 -31.88 41.29 28.07
CA ALA A 37 -31.87 40.55 26.81
C ALA A 37 -30.62 39.66 26.68
N TYR A 38 -29.45 40.16 27.07
CA TYR A 38 -28.20 39.41 27.06
C TYR A 38 -28.22 38.21 28.02
N HIS A 39 -28.73 38.39 29.24
CA HIS A 39 -28.88 37.29 30.19
C HIS A 39 -29.91 36.26 29.74
N ALA A 40 -31.04 36.70 29.15
CA ALA A 40 -32.04 35.80 28.58
C ALA A 40 -31.48 34.99 27.40
N GLU A 41 -30.62 35.59 26.57
CA GLU A 41 -29.94 34.92 25.47
C GLU A 41 -28.91 33.89 25.97
N GLN A 42 -28.14 34.21 27.02
CA GLN A 42 -27.22 33.26 27.65
C GLN A 42 -27.96 32.07 28.27
N GLU A 43 -29.04 32.30 29.01
CA GLU A 43 -29.84 31.22 29.60
C GLU A 43 -30.50 30.35 28.52
N ALA A 44 -30.96 30.96 27.41
CA ALA A 44 -31.51 30.22 26.28
C ALA A 44 -30.44 29.35 25.59
N ALA A 45 -29.22 29.87 25.42
CA ALA A 45 -28.10 29.13 24.85
C ALA A 45 -27.67 27.96 25.74
N GLU A 46 -27.61 28.15 27.05
CA GLU A 46 -27.26 27.09 28.01
C GLU A 46 -28.33 25.99 28.04
N LYS A 47 -29.62 26.38 28.04
CA LYS A 47 -30.74 25.44 27.97
C LYS A 47 -30.76 24.67 26.64
N ALA A 48 -30.43 25.32 25.52
CA ALA A 48 -30.30 24.67 24.22
C ALA A 48 -29.15 23.65 24.20
N ARG A 49 -28.01 23.98 24.83
CA ARG A 49 -26.86 23.07 24.98
C ARG A 49 -27.22 21.85 25.83
N GLN A 50 -27.89 22.05 26.97
CA GLN A 50 -28.35 20.95 27.82
C GLN A 50 -29.36 20.05 27.09
N ASN A 51 -30.31 20.62 26.35
CA ASN A 51 -31.26 19.88 25.53
C ASN A 51 -30.60 19.08 24.38
N LYS A 52 -29.55 19.63 23.77
CA LYS A 52 -28.78 18.91 22.74
C LYS A 52 -28.04 17.71 23.34
N LEU A 53 -27.50 17.86 24.56
CA LEU A 53 -26.78 16.81 25.26
C LEU A 53 -27.71 15.68 25.71
N THR A 54 -28.89 16.01 26.24
CA THR A 54 -29.91 15.00 26.60
C THR A 54 -30.47 14.29 25.39
N ARG A 55 -30.68 15.00 24.27
CA ARG A 55 -31.11 14.39 23.00
C ARG A 55 -30.05 13.46 22.41
N LYS A 56 -28.75 13.82 22.50
CA LYS A 56 -27.64 12.97 22.06
C LYS A 56 -27.57 11.68 22.90
N ARG A 57 -27.63 11.78 24.23
CA ARG A 57 -27.61 10.61 25.11
C ARG A 57 -28.81 9.68 24.86
N LYS A 58 -29.99 10.25 24.63
CA LYS A 58 -31.19 9.47 24.29
C LYS A 58 -31.08 8.77 22.93
N ALA A 59 -30.42 9.40 21.95
CA ALA A 59 -30.18 8.79 20.63
C ALA A 59 -29.17 7.62 20.73
N GLU A 60 -28.10 7.77 21.51
CA GLU A 60 -27.11 6.70 21.78
C GLU A 60 -27.75 5.52 22.53
N GLU A 61 -28.59 5.78 23.53
CA GLU A 61 -29.37 4.74 24.24
C GLU A 61 -30.37 4.02 23.31
N GLU A 62 -30.98 4.72 22.35
CA GLU A 62 -31.91 4.11 21.39
C GLU A 62 -31.20 3.31 20.28
N GLU A 63 -30.01 3.77 19.85
CA GLU A 63 -29.18 3.09 18.85
C GLU A 63 -28.60 1.78 19.40
N THR A 64 -28.05 1.81 20.60
CA THR A 64 -27.57 0.60 21.30
C THR A 64 -28.68 -0.44 21.50
N ALA A 65 -29.90 -0.02 21.84
CA ALA A 65 -31.05 -0.91 21.93
C ALA A 65 -31.45 -1.52 20.57
N ARG A 66 -31.34 -0.77 19.47
CA ARG A 66 -31.61 -1.27 18.11
C ARG A 66 -30.56 -2.29 17.66
N GLU A 67 -29.29 -2.07 18.00
CA GLU A 67 -28.20 -3.00 17.73
C GLU A 67 -28.37 -4.32 18.49
N GLU A 68 -28.72 -4.26 19.77
CA GLU A 68 -29.00 -5.45 20.57
C GLU A 68 -30.19 -6.26 20.02
N ALA A 69 -31.27 -5.58 19.60
CA ALA A 69 -32.41 -6.23 18.95
C ALA A 69 -32.05 -6.86 17.60
N ARG A 70 -31.16 -6.24 16.81
CA ARG A 70 -30.66 -6.79 15.54
C ARG A 70 -29.78 -8.02 15.77
N ARG A 71 -28.94 -7.99 16.81
CA ARG A 71 -28.10 -9.13 17.22
C ARG A 71 -28.93 -10.31 17.72
N GLU A 72 -30.01 -10.04 18.46
CA GLU A 72 -30.92 -11.10 18.94
C GLU A 72 -31.71 -11.73 17.78
N LYS A 73 -32.16 -10.93 16.81
CA LYS A 73 -32.78 -11.44 15.57
C LYS A 73 -31.83 -12.30 14.75
N GLN A 74 -30.58 -11.87 14.56
CA GLN A 74 -29.56 -12.68 13.87
C GLN A 74 -29.28 -14.00 14.58
N ARG A 75 -29.23 -14.00 15.92
CA ARG A 75 -29.06 -15.23 16.70
C ARG A 75 -30.23 -16.19 16.50
N LYS A 76 -31.47 -15.69 16.48
CA LYS A 76 -32.69 -16.47 16.20
C LYS A 76 -32.69 -17.06 14.78
N PHE A 77 -32.36 -16.25 13.76
CA PHE A 77 -32.25 -16.73 12.38
C PHE A 77 -31.11 -17.76 12.20
N ALA A 78 -29.98 -17.59 12.89
CA ALA A 78 -28.88 -18.55 12.85
C ALA A 78 -29.26 -19.88 13.53
N GLU A 79 -30.07 -19.84 14.58
CA GLU A 79 -30.59 -21.02 15.27
C GLU A 79 -31.65 -21.74 14.41
N GLU A 80 -32.53 -21.00 13.73
CA GLU A 80 -33.49 -21.55 12.76
C GLU A 80 -32.79 -22.14 11.52
N SER A 81 -31.78 -21.47 10.96
CA SER A 81 -30.99 -22.01 9.84
C SER A 81 -30.23 -23.29 10.20
N ARG A 82 -29.72 -23.40 11.44
CA ARG A 82 -29.11 -24.63 11.96
C ARG A 82 -30.13 -25.76 12.14
N ARG A 83 -31.39 -25.44 12.47
CA ARG A 83 -32.48 -26.42 12.55
C ARG A 83 -32.86 -26.94 11.16
N MET A 84 -33.04 -26.03 10.20
CA MET A 84 -33.35 -26.39 8.80
C MET A 84 -32.25 -27.26 8.17
N ARG A 85 -30.97 -26.94 8.38
CA ARG A 85 -29.85 -27.78 7.87
C ARG A 85 -29.85 -29.19 8.47
N ARG A 86 -30.27 -29.36 9.73
CA ARG A 86 -30.39 -30.69 10.35
C ARG A 86 -31.54 -31.48 9.74
N GLU A 87 -32.70 -30.85 9.59
CA GLU A 87 -33.88 -31.46 8.96
C GLU A 87 -33.59 -31.85 7.50
N GLU A 88 -32.90 -30.98 6.74
CA GLU A 88 -32.48 -31.26 5.36
C GLU A 88 -31.52 -32.45 5.27
N THR A 89 -30.53 -32.56 6.18
CA THR A 89 -29.64 -33.73 6.23
C THR A 89 -30.37 -35.02 6.60
N GLU A 90 -31.37 -34.95 7.48
CA GLU A 90 -32.20 -36.10 7.87
C GLU A 90 -33.14 -36.54 6.74
N GLU A 91 -33.66 -35.59 5.95
CA GLU A 91 -34.45 -35.85 4.74
C GLU A 91 -33.61 -36.46 3.62
N GLU A 92 -32.39 -35.96 3.41
CA GLU A 92 -31.45 -36.54 2.44
C GLU A 92 -31.07 -37.97 2.82
N GLU A 93 -30.85 -38.24 4.11
CA GLU A 93 -30.56 -39.59 4.62
C GLU A 93 -31.76 -40.54 4.44
N CYS A 94 -32.99 -40.06 4.67
CA CYS A 94 -34.22 -40.81 4.40
C CYS A 94 -34.42 -41.08 2.90
N ARG A 95 -34.21 -40.09 2.02
CA ARG A 95 -34.31 -40.27 0.56
C ARG A 95 -33.27 -41.27 0.05
N ARG A 96 -32.06 -41.25 0.62
CA ARG A 96 -30.98 -42.19 0.27
C ARG A 96 -31.33 -43.63 0.68
N ARG A 97 -31.94 -43.82 1.85
CA ARG A 97 -32.43 -45.14 2.32
C ARG A 97 -33.62 -45.66 1.53
N LYS A 98 -34.57 -44.81 1.16
CA LYS A 98 -35.72 -45.15 0.32
C LYS A 98 -35.29 -45.59 -1.09
N ARG A 99 -34.23 -44.98 -1.63
CA ARG A 99 -33.61 -45.36 -2.91
C ARG A 99 -32.87 -46.72 -2.85
N LEU A 100 -32.47 -47.16 -1.65
CA LEU A 100 -31.79 -48.44 -1.39
C LEU A 100 -32.72 -49.55 -0.89
N GLY A 101 -34.04 -49.30 -0.77
CA GLY A 101 -35.04 -50.30 -0.39
C GLY A 101 -35.03 -50.73 1.08
N LEU A 102 -34.46 -49.92 1.99
CA LEU A 102 -34.46 -50.19 3.44
C LEU A 102 -35.63 -49.50 4.16
N PRO A 103 -36.21 -50.09 5.23
CA PRO A 103 -37.31 -49.50 6.01
C PRO A 103 -36.94 -48.21 6.74
N ASP A 104 -37.90 -47.28 6.88
CA ASP A 104 -37.69 -45.98 7.54
C ASP A 104 -37.42 -46.10 9.06
N LEU A 105 -36.55 -45.24 9.59
CA LEU A 105 -36.18 -45.23 11.00
C LEU A 105 -37.25 -44.54 11.88
N PRO A 106 -37.56 -45.08 13.08
CA PRO A 106 -38.46 -44.41 14.02
C PRO A 106 -37.80 -43.17 14.66
N PRO A 107 -38.59 -42.15 15.06
CA PRO A 107 -38.06 -40.91 15.61
C PRO A 107 -37.39 -41.15 16.98
N LYS A 108 -36.16 -40.65 17.13
CA LYS A 108 -35.38 -40.75 18.38
C LYS A 108 -36.08 -40.01 19.53
N LYS A 109 -36.45 -40.74 20.58
CA LYS A 109 -36.79 -40.14 21.88
C LYS A 109 -35.51 -39.86 22.67
N ALA A 110 -35.43 -38.66 23.22
CA ALA A 110 -34.40 -38.25 24.14
C ALA A 110 -34.59 -38.97 25.49
N ASN A 111 -33.79 -40.02 25.73
CA ASN A 111 -33.23 -40.46 27.01
C ASN A 111 -33.04 -41.98 27.00
N GLY A 112 -31.85 -42.43 27.40
CA GLY A 112 -31.59 -43.82 27.80
C GLY A 112 -30.61 -44.57 26.90
N GLU A 113 -29.41 -44.73 27.45
CA GLU A 113 -28.40 -45.80 27.32
C GLU A 113 -28.66 -47.02 26.39
N GLU A 114 -27.63 -47.35 25.60
CA GLU A 114 -26.96 -48.67 25.38
C GLU A 114 -26.24 -48.60 24.02
N ASP A 115 -24.91 -48.71 23.96
CA ASP A 115 -24.14 -49.95 23.77
C ASP A 115 -24.44 -50.63 22.42
N GLY A 116 -23.51 -50.87 21.48
CA GLY A 116 -22.07 -50.67 21.44
C GLY A 116 -21.54 -50.94 20.02
N THR A 117 -20.25 -50.70 19.82
CA THR A 117 -19.43 -51.37 18.80
C THR A 117 -18.00 -51.51 19.36
N PRO A 118 -17.28 -52.60 19.05
CA PRO A 118 -16.12 -53.06 19.83
C PRO A 118 -14.89 -52.16 19.68
N ILE A 119 -14.10 -52.03 20.73
CA ILE A 119 -12.77 -51.38 20.70
C ILE A 119 -11.73 -52.48 20.42
N PRO A 120 -10.78 -52.28 19.48
CA PRO A 120 -9.70 -53.23 19.21
C PRO A 120 -8.89 -53.57 20.47
N GLU A 121 -8.48 -54.84 20.62
CA GLU A 121 -7.87 -55.42 21.83
C GLU A 121 -6.50 -54.84 22.22
N ASP A 122 -5.84 -54.05 21.37
CA ASP A 122 -4.47 -53.59 21.60
C ASP A 122 -4.33 -52.35 22.51
N GLU A 123 -5.44 -51.82 23.05
CA GLU A 123 -5.44 -50.54 23.78
C GLU A 123 -6.21 -50.52 25.12
N ASP A 124 -6.60 -51.69 25.65
CA ASP A 124 -7.28 -51.82 26.94
C ASP A 124 -6.26 -52.06 28.08
N ILE A 125 -6.38 -51.28 29.16
CA ILE A 125 -5.57 -51.45 30.37
C ILE A 125 -6.50 -52.11 31.39
N ALA A 126 -6.08 -53.24 31.97
CA ALA A 126 -6.86 -53.95 32.98
C ALA A 126 -7.30 -53.01 34.12
N ASP A 127 -8.56 -53.12 34.57
CA ASP A 127 -9.16 -52.25 35.59
C ASP A 127 -8.24 -52.06 36.81
N GLU A 128 -7.61 -53.12 37.32
CA GLU A 128 -6.76 -53.05 38.51
C GLU A 128 -5.52 -52.14 38.30
N GLU A 129 -4.89 -52.22 37.13
CA GLU A 129 -3.79 -51.33 36.78
C GLU A 129 -4.26 -49.89 36.55
N LEU A 130 -5.41 -49.70 35.91
CA LEU A 130 -5.97 -48.38 35.62
C LEU A 130 -6.34 -47.63 36.91
N LEU A 131 -6.91 -48.35 37.89
CA LEU A 131 -7.23 -47.81 39.21
C LEU A 131 -5.96 -47.47 39.99
N GLY A 132 -4.92 -48.30 39.90
CA GLY A 132 -3.59 -48.02 40.47
C GLY A 132 -2.95 -46.76 39.87
N LYS A 133 -2.99 -46.63 38.53
CA LYS A 133 -2.46 -45.48 37.79
C LYS A 133 -3.23 -44.18 38.08
N LEU A 134 -4.56 -44.24 38.25
CA LEU A 134 -5.36 -43.08 38.66
C LEU A 134 -5.14 -42.68 40.11
N ARG A 135 -4.91 -43.65 41.01
CA ARG A 135 -4.55 -43.38 42.41
C ARG A 135 -3.17 -42.73 42.53
N ALA A 136 -2.22 -43.12 41.68
CA ALA A 136 -0.89 -42.49 41.59
C ALA A 136 -0.95 -41.04 41.06
N LEU A 137 -1.98 -40.69 40.28
CA LEU A 137 -2.23 -39.33 39.78
C LEU A 137 -3.11 -38.49 40.73
N GLU A 138 -3.35 -38.95 41.96
CA GLU A 138 -4.21 -38.31 42.99
C GLU A 138 -5.65 -37.99 42.54
N GLU A 139 -6.14 -38.66 41.48
CA GLU A 139 -7.48 -38.47 40.97
C GLU A 139 -8.47 -39.46 41.62
N PRO A 140 -9.76 -39.09 41.74
CA PRO A 140 -10.80 -40.01 42.18
C PRO A 140 -10.78 -41.29 41.34
N VAL A 141 -10.58 -42.41 42.02
CA VAL A 141 -10.39 -43.74 41.43
C VAL A 141 -11.63 -44.17 40.63
N MET A 142 -12.82 -43.75 41.06
CA MET A 142 -14.08 -44.00 40.38
C MET A 142 -15.04 -42.82 40.59
N LEU A 143 -15.62 -42.29 39.52
CA LEU A 143 -16.71 -41.30 39.59
C LEU A 143 -18.07 -42.01 39.52
N PHE A 144 -19.10 -41.41 40.12
CA PHE A 144 -20.44 -42.01 40.19
C PHE A 144 -21.03 -42.22 38.78
N GLY A 145 -21.33 -43.47 38.41
CA GLY A 145 -21.84 -43.85 37.10
C GLY A 145 -20.81 -44.00 35.98
N GLU A 146 -19.50 -43.92 36.27
CA GLU A 146 -18.43 -44.01 35.26
C GLU A 146 -18.11 -45.46 34.86
N THR A 147 -18.20 -45.78 33.57
CA THR A 147 -17.82 -47.10 33.01
C THR A 147 -16.31 -47.23 32.80
N HIS A 148 -15.77 -48.45 32.72
CA HIS A 148 -14.33 -48.70 32.54
C HIS A 148 -13.74 -47.94 31.33
N LYS A 149 -14.44 -47.94 30.19
CA LYS A 149 -14.01 -47.19 28.98
C LYS A 149 -13.97 -45.68 29.20
N GLN A 150 -14.89 -45.12 29.99
CA GLN A 150 -14.90 -43.70 30.35
C GLN A 150 -13.74 -43.37 31.30
N ARG A 151 -13.45 -44.27 32.26
CA ARG A 151 -12.30 -44.20 33.16
C ARG A 151 -10.97 -44.25 32.39
N LEU A 152 -10.85 -45.13 31.40
CA LEU A 152 -9.68 -45.26 30.53
C LEU A 152 -9.50 -44.01 29.65
N LYS A 153 -10.58 -43.46 29.09
CA LYS A 153 -10.56 -42.17 28.37
C LYS A 153 -10.15 -41.02 29.27
N ARG A 154 -10.62 -40.97 30.53
CA ARG A 154 -10.22 -39.96 31.52
C ARG A 154 -8.73 -40.06 31.85
N TYR A 155 -8.24 -41.28 32.06
CA TYR A 155 -6.81 -41.54 32.26
C TYR A 155 -5.98 -41.11 31.04
N LYS A 156 -6.32 -41.56 29.83
CA LYS A 156 -5.62 -41.17 28.58
C LYS A 156 -5.69 -39.65 28.32
N LYS A 157 -6.81 -38.99 28.66
CA LYS A 157 -6.95 -37.53 28.55
C LYS A 157 -6.09 -36.78 29.56
N ARG A 158 -5.93 -37.31 30.78
CA ARG A 158 -5.04 -36.72 31.79
C ARG A 158 -3.57 -36.98 31.48
N VAL A 159 -3.19 -38.20 31.12
CA VAL A 159 -1.82 -38.52 30.66
C VAL A 159 -1.47 -37.77 29.36
N GLY A 160 -2.42 -37.61 28.44
CA GLY A 160 -2.26 -36.80 27.23
C GLY A 160 -2.13 -35.30 27.52
N ALA A 161 -2.93 -34.76 28.44
CA ALA A 161 -2.83 -33.37 28.86
C ALA A 161 -1.56 -33.09 29.68
N ASP A 162 -1.12 -34.05 30.50
CA ASP A 162 0.11 -33.94 31.29
C ASP A 162 1.35 -34.19 30.44
N SER A 163 1.32 -35.02 29.40
CA SER A 163 2.42 -35.15 28.43
C SER A 163 2.55 -33.94 27.51
N LEU A 164 1.44 -33.37 27.03
CA LEU A 164 1.43 -32.11 26.27
C LEU A 164 1.86 -30.92 27.14
N LYS A 165 1.44 -30.85 28.42
CA LYS A 165 1.93 -29.83 29.37
C LYS A 165 3.36 -30.07 29.84
N ALA A 166 3.81 -31.33 29.98
CA ALA A 166 5.16 -31.66 30.40
C ALA A 166 6.22 -31.46 29.30
N THR A 167 5.80 -31.35 28.03
CA THR A 167 6.72 -31.09 26.90
C THR A 167 6.86 -29.58 26.60
N MET A 168 5.95 -28.74 27.09
CA MET A 168 6.03 -27.30 26.91
C MET A 168 6.92 -26.67 27.99
N THR A 169 7.80 -25.79 27.57
CA THR A 169 8.69 -25.03 28.46
C THR A 169 7.93 -23.93 29.20
N ASP A 170 8.23 -23.75 30.49
CA ASP A 170 7.62 -22.74 31.36
C ASP A 170 8.26 -21.36 31.16
N GLY A 171 8.08 -20.80 29.96
CA GLY A 171 8.58 -19.48 29.55
C GLY A 171 7.46 -18.49 29.20
N PRO A 172 7.76 -17.19 29.02
CA PRO A 172 6.76 -16.17 28.68
C PRO A 172 6.01 -16.49 27.39
N ILE A 173 6.69 -17.16 26.46
CA ILE A 173 6.11 -17.80 25.29
C ILE A 173 6.29 -19.31 25.51
N PRO A 174 5.21 -20.09 25.67
CA PRO A 174 5.31 -21.54 25.78
C PRO A 174 5.82 -22.14 24.47
N THR A 175 6.83 -23.01 24.54
CA THR A 175 7.44 -23.64 23.36
C THR A 175 7.72 -25.12 23.58
N THR A 176 7.68 -25.90 22.50
CA THR A 176 8.05 -27.32 22.44
C THR A 176 9.56 -27.54 22.24
N LEU A 177 10.31 -26.47 21.94
CA LEU A 177 11.77 -26.51 21.79
C LEU A 177 12.43 -26.66 23.17
N GLN A 178 13.40 -27.57 23.28
CA GLN A 178 14.18 -27.71 24.51
C GLN A 178 15.16 -26.54 24.65
N LEU A 179 14.91 -25.66 25.63
CA LEU A 179 15.78 -24.53 25.93
C LEU A 179 17.18 -25.00 26.34
N VAL A 180 18.16 -24.13 26.09
CA VAL A 180 19.59 -24.36 26.24
C VAL A 180 20.10 -23.51 27.41
N PRO A 181 21.05 -24.00 28.24
CA PRO A 181 21.63 -23.20 29.32
C PRO A 181 22.37 -21.94 28.82
N GLU A 182 22.47 -20.91 29.65
CA GLU A 182 23.04 -19.60 29.29
C GLU A 182 24.43 -19.67 28.64
N LYS A 183 25.28 -20.61 29.09
CA LYS A 183 26.64 -20.81 28.55
C LYS A 183 26.63 -21.18 27.07
N ASP A 184 25.58 -21.84 26.62
CA ASP A 184 25.43 -22.40 25.29
C ASP A 184 24.43 -21.58 24.43
N MET A 185 23.94 -20.43 24.92
CA MET A 185 23.04 -19.53 24.17
C MET A 185 23.77 -18.63 23.16
N LYS A 186 25.11 -18.62 23.17
CA LYS A 186 25.90 -17.79 22.27
C LYS A 186 25.74 -18.25 20.82
N VAL A 187 25.32 -17.33 19.97
CA VAL A 187 25.12 -17.59 18.54
C VAL A 187 26.37 -17.18 17.76
N GLU A 188 26.73 -17.94 16.74
CA GLU A 188 27.79 -17.57 15.78
C GLU A 188 27.17 -16.89 14.54
N LEU A 189 27.90 -15.96 13.91
CA LEU A 189 27.44 -15.25 12.71
C LEU A 189 27.23 -16.17 11.49
N THR A 190 27.93 -17.30 11.42
CA THR A 190 27.82 -18.23 10.29
C THR A 190 26.68 -19.22 10.49
N LEU A 191 25.75 -19.27 9.53
CA LEU A 191 24.65 -20.22 9.55
C LEU A 191 25.13 -21.67 9.37
N PRO A 192 24.74 -22.61 10.26
CA PRO A 192 25.02 -24.03 10.08
C PRO A 192 24.29 -24.58 8.84
N LYS A 193 25.03 -25.23 7.94
CA LYS A 193 24.46 -25.92 6.76
C LYS A 193 23.85 -27.28 7.12
N ASP A 194 24.24 -27.84 8.26
CA ASP A 194 23.77 -29.14 8.74
C ASP A 194 22.42 -29.03 9.43
N LYS A 195 21.52 -30.00 9.17
CA LYS A 195 20.19 -30.07 9.79
C LYS A 195 20.27 -30.00 11.32
N ASN A 196 21.14 -30.80 11.93
CA ASN A 196 21.32 -30.84 13.38
C ASN A 196 21.86 -29.51 13.94
N GLY A 197 22.70 -28.79 13.18
CA GLY A 197 23.21 -27.48 13.56
C GLY A 197 22.14 -26.40 13.51
N ARG A 198 21.26 -26.43 12.50
CA ARG A 198 20.11 -25.54 12.39
C ARG A 198 19.08 -25.77 13.49
N GLU A 199 18.83 -27.03 13.84
CA GLU A 199 17.95 -27.38 14.96
C GLU A 199 18.51 -26.86 16.30
N PHE A 200 19.83 -26.95 16.50
CA PHE A 200 20.50 -26.37 17.66
C PHE A 200 20.43 -24.84 17.69
N LEU A 201 20.66 -24.18 16.54
CA LEU A 201 20.56 -22.72 16.41
C LEU A 201 19.16 -22.20 16.81
N PHE A 202 18.08 -22.86 16.37
CA PHE A 202 16.73 -22.46 16.79
C PHE A 202 16.50 -22.62 18.28
N ARG A 203 17.08 -23.65 18.91
CA ARG A 203 17.05 -23.78 20.37
C ARG A 203 17.82 -22.65 21.07
N GLN A 204 18.97 -22.23 20.53
CA GLN A 204 19.73 -21.08 21.05
C GLN A 204 18.94 -19.77 20.94
N LEU A 205 18.34 -19.50 19.78
CA LEU A 205 17.51 -18.30 19.54
C LEU A 205 16.28 -18.28 20.45
N ALA A 206 15.54 -19.39 20.54
CA ALA A 206 14.39 -19.53 21.43
C ALA A 206 14.76 -19.28 22.89
N SER A 207 15.91 -19.81 23.33
CA SER A 207 16.45 -19.62 24.68
C SER A 207 16.81 -18.17 24.97
N TYR A 208 17.50 -17.50 24.03
CA TYR A 208 17.86 -16.09 24.17
C TYR A 208 16.63 -15.18 24.27
N PHE A 209 15.66 -15.33 23.36
CA PHE A 209 14.44 -14.53 23.42
C PHE A 209 13.61 -14.80 24.67
N THR A 210 13.57 -16.05 25.14
CA THR A 210 12.88 -16.42 26.38
C THR A 210 13.53 -15.73 27.58
N MET A 211 14.86 -15.75 27.68
CA MET A 211 15.64 -15.07 28.73
C MET A 211 15.37 -13.55 28.72
N VAL A 212 15.47 -12.89 27.56
CA VAL A 212 15.27 -11.44 27.43
C VAL A 212 13.84 -11.04 27.83
N LEU A 213 12.83 -11.80 27.42
CA LEU A 213 11.44 -11.53 27.81
C LEU A 213 11.21 -11.71 29.31
N GLN A 214 11.79 -12.75 29.93
CA GLN A 214 11.71 -12.97 31.38
C GLN A 214 12.39 -11.85 32.18
N GLU A 215 13.56 -11.39 31.75
CA GLU A 215 14.26 -10.28 32.38
C GLU A 215 13.48 -8.96 32.23
N TRP A 216 12.88 -8.74 31.06
CA TRP A 216 12.06 -7.55 30.84
C TRP A 216 10.82 -7.55 31.75
N GLU A 217 10.10 -8.68 31.83
CA GLU A 217 8.96 -8.84 32.73
C GLU A 217 9.35 -8.65 34.21
N THR A 218 10.48 -9.24 34.62
CA THR A 218 11.03 -9.08 35.97
C THR A 218 11.39 -7.61 36.26
N THR A 219 11.95 -6.91 35.29
CA THR A 219 12.32 -5.49 35.42
C THR A 219 11.09 -4.61 35.55
N LEU A 220 10.03 -4.89 34.79
CA LEU A 220 8.74 -4.20 34.89
C LEU A 220 8.05 -4.49 36.24
N SER A 221 8.15 -5.73 36.73
CA SER A 221 7.54 -6.13 38.01
C SER A 221 8.25 -5.56 39.23
N ARG A 222 9.55 -5.23 39.15
CA ARG A 222 10.31 -4.57 40.23
C ARG A 222 10.01 -3.08 40.42
N ARG A 223 9.30 -2.43 39.47
CA ARG A 223 8.95 -1.00 39.56
C ARG A 223 8.01 -0.72 40.74
N THR A 224 8.09 0.48 41.32
CA THR A 224 7.21 0.92 42.39
C THR A 224 5.75 0.98 41.93
N VAL A 225 4.80 0.86 42.86
CA VAL A 225 3.35 0.86 42.56
C VAL A 225 2.92 2.16 41.87
N GLU A 226 3.52 3.28 42.27
CA GLU A 226 3.30 4.60 41.65
C GLU A 226 3.71 4.63 40.18
N VAL A 227 4.90 4.11 39.86
CA VAL A 227 5.38 4.05 38.47
C VAL A 227 4.55 3.06 37.65
N LYS A 228 4.16 1.90 38.20
CA LYS A 228 3.29 0.94 37.50
C LYS A 228 1.92 1.53 37.14
N ASN A 229 1.34 2.33 38.04
CA ASN A 229 0.04 2.96 37.82
C ASN A 229 0.11 4.23 36.98
N SER A 230 1.29 4.81 36.83
CA SER A 230 1.53 5.94 35.93
C SER A 230 1.28 5.57 34.46
N TYR A 231 0.92 6.57 33.66
CA TYR A 231 0.75 6.41 32.21
C TYR A 231 1.97 5.76 31.52
N PRO A 232 3.23 6.21 31.72
CA PRO A 232 4.39 5.58 31.10
C PRO A 232 4.65 4.15 31.61
N GLY A 233 4.30 3.84 32.86
CA GLY A 233 4.41 2.47 33.38
C GLY A 233 3.44 1.50 32.72
N LYS A 234 2.18 1.91 32.54
CA LYS A 234 1.15 1.14 31.82
C LYS A 234 1.52 0.96 30.35
N GLN A 235 2.02 2.02 29.70
CA GLN A 235 2.47 1.97 28.31
C GLN A 235 3.63 0.98 28.13
N ALA A 236 4.65 1.03 29.00
CA ALA A 236 5.77 0.10 28.95
C ALA A 236 5.35 -1.37 29.17
N TYR A 237 4.37 -1.62 30.05
CA TYR A 237 3.81 -2.95 30.24
C TYR A 237 3.03 -3.43 29.01
N SER A 238 2.21 -2.56 28.42
CA SER A 238 1.48 -2.86 27.17
C SER A 238 2.43 -3.20 26.03
N ALA A 239 3.52 -2.44 25.87
CA ALA A 239 4.54 -2.69 24.84
C ALA A 239 5.21 -4.06 25.01
N MET A 240 5.51 -4.47 26.26
CA MET A 240 6.07 -5.79 26.54
C MET A 240 5.09 -6.92 26.22
N VAL A 241 3.81 -6.77 26.59
CA VAL A 241 2.77 -7.75 26.25
C VAL A 241 2.61 -7.87 24.74
N GLN A 242 2.58 -6.75 24.02
CA GLN A 242 2.48 -6.73 22.56
C GLN A 242 3.70 -7.38 21.90
N ALA A 243 4.93 -7.08 22.36
CA ALA A 243 6.14 -7.71 21.85
C ALA A 243 6.11 -9.24 22.04
N ARG A 244 5.62 -9.72 23.19
CA ARG A 244 5.43 -11.14 23.45
C ARG A 244 4.43 -11.80 22.48
N GLU A 245 3.31 -11.16 22.19
CA GLU A 245 2.32 -11.66 21.23
C GLU A 245 2.90 -11.67 19.80
N ASN A 246 3.61 -10.61 19.40
CA ASN A 246 4.22 -10.49 18.07
C ASN A 246 5.34 -11.51 17.81
N LEU A 247 6.03 -11.99 18.85
CA LEU A 247 7.07 -13.01 18.73
C LEU A 247 6.50 -14.44 18.63
N ARG A 248 5.24 -14.69 19.01
CA ARG A 248 4.65 -16.05 18.95
C ARG A 248 4.73 -16.72 17.58
N PRO A 249 4.46 -16.03 16.44
CA PRO A 249 4.60 -16.64 15.12
C PRO A 249 6.03 -17.08 14.80
N LEU A 250 7.04 -16.31 15.25
CA LEU A 250 8.46 -16.67 15.07
C LEU A 250 8.79 -17.96 15.81
N PHE A 251 8.34 -18.09 17.07
CA PHE A 251 8.51 -19.32 17.85
C PHE A 251 7.85 -20.53 17.19
N LYS A 252 6.62 -20.39 16.66
CA LYS A 252 5.96 -21.48 15.92
C LYS A 252 6.73 -21.91 14.67
N LYS A 253 7.33 -20.97 13.93
CA LYS A 253 8.16 -21.29 12.76
C LYS A 253 9.46 -21.99 13.14
N MET A 254 10.08 -21.59 14.27
CA MET A 254 11.25 -22.28 14.81
C MET A 254 10.93 -23.71 15.27
N GLU A 255 9.75 -23.95 15.86
CA GLU A 255 9.27 -25.30 16.25
C GLU A 255 9.06 -26.22 15.04
N GLN A 256 8.57 -25.65 13.93
CA GLN A 256 8.32 -26.38 12.68
C GLN A 256 9.60 -26.52 11.82
N TYR A 257 10.71 -25.93 12.25
CA TYR A 257 11.95 -25.83 11.48
C TYR A 257 11.76 -25.17 10.08
N ASP A 258 10.73 -24.32 9.94
CA ASP A 258 10.27 -23.70 8.68
C ASP A 258 10.47 -22.18 8.70
N LEU A 259 11.72 -21.76 8.95
CA LEU A 259 12.10 -20.35 8.88
C LEU A 259 13.07 -20.14 7.71
N PRO A 260 12.74 -19.34 6.68
CA PRO A 260 13.60 -19.08 5.53
C PRO A 260 14.96 -18.48 5.92
N ASP A 261 16.01 -18.84 5.18
CA ASP A 261 17.38 -18.35 5.42
C ASP A 261 17.47 -16.81 5.33
N SER A 262 16.67 -16.21 4.44
CA SER A 262 16.56 -14.75 4.29
C SER A 262 16.04 -14.01 5.52
N ILE A 263 15.36 -14.70 6.45
CA ILE A 263 14.90 -14.16 7.73
C ILE A 263 15.80 -14.62 8.86
N LEU A 264 16.31 -15.84 8.78
CA LEU A 264 17.17 -16.42 9.81
C LEU A 264 18.51 -15.70 9.90
N GLU A 265 19.14 -15.35 8.78
CA GLU A 265 20.44 -14.66 8.75
C GLU A 265 20.39 -13.30 9.46
N PRO A 266 19.44 -12.38 9.15
CA PRO A 266 19.33 -11.13 9.89
C PRO A 266 18.93 -11.31 11.36
N VAL A 267 18.08 -12.28 11.69
CA VAL A 267 17.71 -12.57 13.09
C VAL A 267 18.94 -13.01 13.90
N VAL A 268 19.82 -13.81 13.31
CA VAL A 268 21.10 -14.20 13.91
C VAL A 268 22.02 -13.00 14.09
N GLU A 269 22.14 -12.12 13.09
CA GLU A 269 22.92 -10.87 13.21
C GLU A 269 22.43 -10.00 14.37
N ILE A 270 21.10 -9.82 14.50
CA ILE A 270 20.48 -9.01 15.57
C ILE A 270 20.80 -9.61 16.94
N VAL A 271 20.63 -10.92 17.10
CA VAL A 271 20.89 -11.61 18.38
C VAL A 271 22.38 -11.56 18.72
N HIS A 272 23.27 -11.81 17.76
CA HIS A 272 24.71 -11.74 17.96
C HIS A 272 25.16 -10.33 18.40
N ALA A 273 24.73 -9.29 17.69
CA ALA A 273 25.05 -7.91 18.05
C ALA A 273 24.49 -7.52 19.42
N ALA A 274 23.28 -7.99 19.77
CA ALA A 274 22.69 -7.76 21.09
C ALA A 274 23.46 -8.48 22.21
N GLN A 275 23.94 -9.71 21.98
CA GLN A 275 24.78 -10.46 22.92
C GLN A 275 26.13 -9.77 23.20
N GLU A 276 26.70 -9.09 22.19
CA GLU A 276 27.92 -8.28 22.32
C GLU A 276 27.68 -6.87 22.89
N ARG A 277 26.43 -6.54 23.27
CA ARG A 277 26.00 -5.21 23.73
C ARG A 277 26.16 -4.11 22.68
N ARG A 278 26.23 -4.47 21.40
CA ARG A 278 26.22 -3.56 20.24
C ARG A 278 24.79 -3.29 19.78
N TYR A 279 24.03 -2.58 20.61
CA TYR A 279 22.59 -2.35 20.37
C TYR A 279 22.28 -1.51 19.12
N VAL A 280 23.21 -0.66 18.68
CA VAL A 280 23.08 0.13 17.44
C VAL A 280 23.12 -0.79 16.22
N ASP A 281 24.08 -1.71 16.19
CA ASP A 281 24.24 -2.66 15.08
C ASP A 281 23.10 -3.69 15.06
N ALA A 282 22.60 -4.08 16.24
CA ALA A 282 21.40 -4.91 16.36
C ALA A 282 20.15 -4.19 15.81
N ASN A 283 20.04 -2.88 16.05
CA ASN A 283 18.96 -2.07 15.49
C ASN A 283 19.10 -1.92 13.97
N ASP A 284 20.31 -1.77 13.44
CA ASP A 284 20.55 -1.70 12.00
C ASP A 284 20.18 -3.02 11.28
N GLY A 285 20.52 -4.17 11.86
CA GLY A 285 20.06 -5.48 11.37
C GLY A 285 18.53 -5.63 11.40
N TYR A 286 17.86 -5.11 12.43
CA TYR A 286 16.40 -5.04 12.49
C TYR A 286 15.83 -4.14 11.39
N LEU A 287 16.41 -2.97 11.16
CA LEU A 287 15.99 -2.04 10.11
C LEU A 287 16.15 -2.67 8.71
N ARG A 288 17.25 -3.39 8.44
CA ARG A 288 17.44 -4.12 7.17
C ARG A 288 16.37 -5.20 6.93
N LEU A 289 15.93 -5.90 7.98
CA LEU A 289 14.87 -6.92 7.90
C LEU A 289 13.47 -6.30 7.75
N SER A 290 13.23 -5.15 8.38
CA SER A 290 11.91 -4.52 8.49
C SER A 290 11.64 -3.41 7.48
N ILE A 291 12.66 -3.00 6.71
CA ILE A 291 12.55 -1.97 5.69
C ILE A 291 12.79 -2.58 4.31
N GLY A 292 11.69 -2.85 3.64
CA GLY A 292 11.59 -2.70 2.19
C GLY A 292 10.61 -1.57 1.92
N LYS A 293 11.08 -0.43 1.39
CA LYS A 293 10.23 0.54 0.67
C LYS A 293 10.97 1.15 -0.53
N ALA A 294 10.20 1.35 -1.60
CA ALA A 294 10.63 1.65 -2.95
C ALA A 294 11.48 2.89 -3.06
N ALA A 295 12.46 2.76 -3.95
CA ALA A 295 13.24 3.86 -4.39
C ALA A 295 12.45 4.76 -5.34
N TRP A 296 12.50 6.08 -5.15
CA TRP A 296 12.07 7.07 -6.13
C TRP A 296 13.32 7.71 -6.76
N PRO A 297 13.77 7.29 -7.97
CA PRO A 297 14.94 7.89 -8.62
C PRO A 297 14.61 9.14 -9.45
N ILE A 298 13.41 9.70 -9.32
CA ILE A 298 12.96 10.81 -10.19
C ILE A 298 13.76 12.07 -9.85
N GLY A 299 14.56 12.51 -10.83
CA GLY A 299 15.47 13.65 -10.72
C GLY A 299 16.95 13.25 -10.69
N VAL A 300 17.28 12.06 -10.17
CA VAL A 300 18.67 11.60 -10.02
C VAL A 300 19.32 11.33 -11.38
N THR A 301 18.60 10.65 -12.28
CA THR A 301 19.02 10.49 -13.69
C THR A 301 19.04 11.82 -14.44
N MET A 302 18.15 12.74 -14.10
CA MET A 302 18.00 14.00 -14.82
C MET A 302 19.16 14.96 -14.55
N GLU A 303 19.75 14.90 -13.36
CA GLU A 303 20.99 15.62 -13.01
C GLU A 303 22.15 15.26 -13.96
N SER A 304 22.19 14.03 -14.47
CA SER A 304 23.28 13.61 -15.38
C SER A 304 23.24 14.26 -16.76
N TYR A 305 22.16 14.98 -17.09
CA TYR A 305 22.05 15.74 -18.33
C TYR A 305 22.51 17.19 -18.20
N PHE A 306 22.94 17.62 -17.00
CA PHE A 306 23.52 18.95 -16.83
C PHE A 306 24.89 19.00 -17.49
N THR A 307 25.09 20.03 -18.30
CA THR A 307 26.35 20.31 -19.01
C THR A 307 26.78 21.71 -18.60
N TYR A 308 28.05 21.88 -18.24
CA TYR A 308 28.59 23.17 -17.80
C TYR A 308 29.61 23.69 -18.82
N PRO A 309 29.64 24.99 -19.14
CA PRO A 309 30.64 25.55 -20.04
C PRO A 309 32.07 25.17 -19.59
N PRO A 310 32.92 24.65 -20.48
CA PRO A 310 32.86 24.77 -21.95
C PRO A 310 32.18 23.60 -22.71
N GLU A 311 31.48 22.69 -22.02
CA GLU A 311 30.81 21.55 -22.66
C GLU A 311 29.68 21.98 -23.62
N GLU A 312 29.37 21.13 -24.60
CA GLU A 312 28.23 21.36 -25.50
C GLU A 312 26.91 21.37 -24.72
N GLU A 313 25.98 22.21 -25.15
CA GLU A 313 24.67 22.33 -24.51
C GLU A 313 23.90 21.01 -24.62
N SER A 314 23.44 20.50 -23.47
CA SER A 314 22.64 19.28 -23.41
C SER A 314 21.41 19.32 -24.31
N PRO A 315 21.12 18.24 -25.07
CA PRO A 315 19.86 18.09 -25.80
C PRO A 315 18.59 18.22 -24.95
N VAL A 316 18.71 17.94 -23.65
CA VAL A 316 17.62 18.04 -22.68
C VAL A 316 17.58 19.45 -22.11
N ASN A 317 16.40 20.06 -22.12
CA ASN A 317 16.17 21.30 -21.40
C ASN A 317 15.91 20.99 -19.92
N HIS A 318 16.87 21.30 -19.06
CA HIS A 318 16.77 21.08 -17.61
C HIS A 318 15.71 21.97 -16.94
N ASP A 319 15.41 23.15 -17.49
CA ASP A 319 14.49 24.13 -16.87
C ASP A 319 13.03 23.66 -16.77
N ILE A 320 12.68 22.61 -17.52
CA ILE A 320 11.34 22.00 -17.49
C ILE A 320 11.08 21.29 -16.16
N HIS A 321 12.10 20.63 -15.59
CA HIS A 321 11.97 19.89 -14.33
C HIS A 321 12.76 20.50 -13.18
N PHE A 322 13.71 21.37 -13.46
CA PHE A 322 14.48 22.07 -12.45
C PHE A 322 14.13 23.55 -12.44
N ARG A 323 14.27 24.15 -11.28
CA ARG A 323 14.25 25.60 -11.12
C ARG A 323 15.65 26.06 -10.75
N ALA A 324 16.08 27.14 -11.38
CA ALA A 324 17.29 27.84 -11.01
C ALA A 324 17.04 28.67 -9.74
N GLY A 325 17.99 28.63 -8.82
CA GLY A 325 18.05 29.46 -7.63
C GLY A 325 19.49 29.90 -7.40
N ILE A 326 19.71 30.79 -6.43
CA ILE A 326 21.05 31.25 -6.07
C ILE A 326 21.31 30.76 -4.65
N ALA A 327 22.39 30.01 -4.45
CA ALA A 327 22.82 29.60 -3.11
C ALA A 327 23.35 30.80 -2.30
N PRO A 328 23.45 30.69 -0.97
CA PRO A 328 24.04 31.72 -0.13
C PRO A 328 25.47 32.13 -0.53
N ASP A 329 26.21 31.23 -1.19
CA ASP A 329 27.55 31.47 -1.72
C ASP A 329 27.57 32.22 -3.06
N GLY A 330 26.41 32.52 -3.64
CA GLY A 330 26.26 33.18 -4.93
C GLY A 330 26.35 32.26 -6.15
N SER A 331 26.46 30.93 -5.96
CA SER A 331 26.45 29.96 -7.05
C SER A 331 25.04 29.65 -7.55
N ASP A 332 24.94 29.28 -8.83
CA ASP A 332 23.67 28.81 -9.41
C ASP A 332 23.35 27.41 -8.86
N THR A 333 22.16 27.29 -8.28
CA THR A 333 21.62 26.03 -7.74
C THR A 333 20.43 25.59 -8.55
N PHE A 334 20.32 24.29 -8.77
CA PHE A 334 19.17 23.70 -9.45
C PHE A 334 18.45 22.77 -8.49
N THR A 335 17.16 23.04 -8.26
CA THR A 335 16.32 22.20 -7.42
C THR A 335 15.15 21.65 -8.25
N PRO A 336 14.73 20.40 -8.05
CA PRO A 336 13.60 19.83 -8.79
C PRO A 336 12.29 20.56 -8.48
N ARG A 337 11.45 20.70 -9.51
CA ARG A 337 10.04 21.09 -9.41
C ARG A 337 9.23 19.87 -8.98
N ALA A 338 9.44 19.44 -7.74
CA ALA A 338 8.81 18.27 -7.16
C ALA A 338 8.12 18.62 -5.84
N LEU A 339 7.02 17.92 -5.57
CA LEU A 339 6.30 17.96 -4.30
C LEU A 339 6.15 16.51 -3.82
N ILE A 340 6.74 16.22 -2.66
CA ILE A 340 6.89 14.88 -2.10
C ILE A 340 6.18 14.86 -0.76
N TYR A 341 5.13 14.03 -0.69
CA TYR A 341 4.47 13.68 0.56
C TYR A 341 4.98 12.33 1.03
N ASP A 342 5.39 12.26 2.29
CA ASP A 342 5.73 10.98 2.90
C ASP A 342 5.44 10.99 4.40
N LEU A 343 5.35 9.79 4.97
CA LEU A 343 5.10 9.60 6.39
C LEU A 343 6.30 10.01 7.24
N LYS A 344 6.05 10.23 8.52
CA LYS A 344 7.12 10.51 9.46
C LYS A 344 8.07 9.31 9.58
N GLY A 345 9.37 9.59 9.35
CA GLY A 345 10.44 8.59 9.36
C GLY A 345 10.80 8.03 7.98
N ALA A 346 10.04 8.36 6.93
CA ALA A 346 10.29 7.82 5.58
C ALA A 346 11.40 8.56 4.82
N PHE A 347 11.59 9.86 5.09
CA PHE A 347 12.64 10.70 4.49
C PHE A 347 14.07 10.29 4.90
N GLY A 348 14.24 9.30 5.79
CA GLY A 348 15.56 8.79 6.19
C GLY A 348 16.45 9.87 6.81
N SER A 349 17.69 10.00 6.33
CA SER A 349 18.64 11.02 6.80
C SER A 349 18.42 12.40 6.17
N MET A 350 17.50 12.54 5.21
CA MET A 350 17.26 13.82 4.52
C MET A 350 16.63 14.83 5.47
N LYS A 351 17.24 16.02 5.56
CA LYS A 351 16.69 17.15 6.33
C LYS A 351 15.62 17.86 5.51
N LYS A 352 14.58 18.38 6.18
CA LYS A 352 13.58 19.23 5.53
C LYS A 352 14.20 20.52 4.96
N VAL A 353 15.13 21.10 5.70
CA VAL A 353 15.94 22.23 5.25
C VAL A 353 17.30 21.67 4.86
N ASN A 354 17.61 21.70 3.56
CA ASN A 354 18.89 21.26 3.02
C ASN A 354 19.97 22.30 3.30
N ALA A 355 21.25 21.91 3.17
CA ALA A 355 22.40 22.78 3.37
C ALA A 355 22.33 24.09 2.56
N LEU A 356 21.71 24.05 1.37
CA LEU A 356 21.48 25.22 0.52
C LEU A 356 20.58 26.31 1.16
N TYR A 357 19.77 25.94 2.14
CA TYR A 357 18.78 26.80 2.78
C TYR A 357 18.96 26.88 4.30
N GLU A 358 20.05 26.34 4.85
CA GLU A 358 20.37 26.51 6.27
C GLU A 358 20.64 28.00 6.51
N PRO A 359 19.80 28.74 7.25
CA PRO A 359 20.20 30.06 7.71
C PRO A 359 21.40 29.88 8.65
N GLU A 360 22.44 30.71 8.53
CA GLU A 360 23.58 30.74 9.46
C GLU A 360 23.15 30.98 10.95
N GLU A 361 21.86 31.19 11.22
CA GLU A 361 21.30 31.63 12.50
C GLU A 361 20.46 30.58 13.28
N ASP A 362 20.41 29.31 12.88
CA ASP A 362 19.61 28.29 13.60
C ASP A 362 20.24 27.73 14.89
N VAL A 363 21.30 28.37 15.40
CA VAL A 363 21.80 28.12 16.77
C VAL A 363 20.94 28.82 17.84
N ASN A 364 20.00 29.71 17.46
CA ASN A 364 19.29 30.56 18.43
C ASN A 364 17.74 30.56 18.34
N ILE A 365 17.10 29.41 18.09
CA ILE A 365 15.66 29.25 18.42
C ILE A 365 15.51 28.90 19.91
N ASP A 366 15.97 29.79 20.78
CA ASP A 366 15.67 29.78 22.23
C ASP A 366 14.82 31.02 22.54
N ARG A 367 13.66 31.17 21.87
CA ARG A 367 12.72 32.27 22.16
C ARG A 367 11.29 32.08 21.64
N SER A 368 10.50 31.25 22.33
CA SER A 368 9.06 31.48 22.43
C SER A 368 8.65 31.57 23.91
N SER A 369 8.51 32.79 24.40
CA SER A 369 8.11 33.14 25.77
C SER A 369 6.62 32.92 26.05
N VAL A 370 6.03 31.83 25.54
CA VAL A 370 4.60 31.52 25.70
C VAL A 370 4.35 30.53 26.84
N TRP A 371 5.36 29.74 27.22
CA TRP A 371 5.23 28.72 28.24
C TRP A 371 6.00 29.08 29.53
N PRO A 372 5.39 28.99 30.72
CA PRO A 372 6.03 29.32 31.99
C PRO A 372 7.15 28.34 32.39
N SER A 373 7.28 27.20 31.70
CA SER A 373 8.38 26.24 31.86
C SER A 373 9.01 25.93 30.51
N LYS A 374 10.35 25.79 30.46
CA LYS A 374 11.02 25.28 29.26
C LYS A 374 10.41 23.92 28.90
N PRO A 375 9.81 23.76 27.70
CA PRO A 375 9.30 22.46 27.28
C PRO A 375 10.44 21.46 27.23
N ILE A 376 10.23 20.26 27.78
CA ILE A 376 11.17 19.14 27.61
C ILE A 376 10.98 18.64 26.18
N VAL A 377 11.75 19.20 25.24
CA VAL A 377 11.72 18.76 23.85
C VAL A 377 12.50 17.45 23.76
N GLN A 378 11.78 16.32 23.74
CA GLN A 378 12.38 15.03 23.40
C GLN A 378 12.47 14.93 21.88
N ARG A 379 13.66 15.19 21.33
CA ARG A 379 13.94 14.94 19.91
C ARG A 379 14.35 13.47 19.75
N SER A 380 13.75 12.77 18.79
CA SER A 380 14.24 11.45 18.37
C SER A 380 15.67 11.57 17.86
N ALA A 381 16.47 10.53 18.02
CA ALA A 381 17.82 10.50 17.47
C ALA A 381 17.76 10.67 15.93
N PRO A 382 18.58 11.56 15.35
CA PRO A 382 18.61 11.74 13.90
C PRO A 382 19.15 10.48 13.21
N ILE A 383 18.52 10.11 12.11
CA ILE A 383 18.96 9.00 11.24
C ILE A 383 20.31 9.40 10.63
N GLN A 384 21.32 8.56 10.80
CA GLN A 384 22.67 8.84 10.29
C GLN A 384 22.70 8.68 8.76
N PRO A 385 23.38 9.58 8.04
CA PRO A 385 23.52 9.49 6.59
C PRO A 385 24.26 8.21 6.20
N SER A 386 23.95 7.70 5.01
CA SER A 386 24.66 6.56 4.44
C SER A 386 26.13 6.93 4.16
N SER A 387 27.00 5.91 4.07
CA SER A 387 28.39 6.12 3.63
C SER A 387 28.43 6.72 2.22
N TYR A 388 27.52 6.30 1.35
CA TYR A 388 27.31 6.86 0.01
C TYR A 388 27.05 8.37 0.06
N GLN A 389 26.06 8.82 0.84
CA GLN A 389 25.72 10.24 0.97
C GLN A 389 26.89 11.05 1.54
N THR A 390 27.57 10.50 2.55
CA THR A 390 28.71 11.16 3.18
C THR A 390 29.87 11.38 2.20
N HIS A 391 30.12 10.44 1.28
CA HIS A 391 31.15 10.60 0.24
C HIS A 391 30.69 11.58 -0.83
N LEU A 392 29.41 11.51 -1.23
CA LEU A 392 28.83 12.43 -2.21
C LEU A 392 28.91 13.89 -1.74
N ASP A 393 28.50 14.15 -0.49
CA ASP A 393 28.56 15.48 0.14
C ASP A 393 30.01 15.99 0.28
N ALA A 394 30.98 15.08 0.45
CA ALA A 394 32.40 15.39 0.53
C ALA A 394 33.07 15.54 -0.86
N GLY A 395 32.35 15.29 -1.95
CA GLY A 395 32.90 15.27 -3.31
C GLY A 395 33.90 14.14 -3.57
N LEU A 396 33.81 13.05 -2.79
CA LEU A 396 34.63 11.84 -2.95
C LEU A 396 33.90 10.80 -3.79
N ASP A 397 34.65 9.89 -4.41
CA ASP A 397 34.05 8.77 -5.14
C ASP A 397 33.18 7.92 -4.19
N PRO A 398 31.88 7.78 -4.47
CA PRO A 398 30.99 7.08 -3.56
C PRO A 398 31.19 5.56 -3.63
N PRO A 399 31.09 4.85 -2.48
CA PRO A 399 31.12 3.40 -2.46
C PRO A 399 29.93 2.80 -3.24
N GLN A 400 30.11 1.60 -3.79
CA GLN A 400 29.02 0.91 -4.49
C GLN A 400 27.87 0.58 -3.52
N LEU A 401 26.66 0.92 -3.95
CA LEU A 401 25.45 0.59 -3.23
C LEU A 401 25.10 -0.89 -3.40
N THR A 402 24.63 -1.49 -2.32
CA THR A 402 24.10 -2.85 -2.26
C THR A 402 22.71 -2.83 -1.61
N THR A 403 21.97 -3.93 -1.74
CA THR A 403 20.64 -4.07 -1.12
C THR A 403 20.66 -3.92 0.40
N SER A 404 21.80 -4.21 1.06
CA SER A 404 21.95 -4.05 2.50
C SER A 404 22.32 -2.62 2.92
N THR A 405 22.95 -1.83 2.05
CA THR A 405 23.34 -0.44 2.36
C THR A 405 22.21 0.56 2.13
N VAL A 406 21.30 0.26 1.20
CA VAL A 406 20.16 1.14 0.88
C VAL A 406 19.02 0.86 1.86
N ARG A 407 18.75 1.79 2.77
CA ARG A 407 17.66 1.69 3.76
C ARG A 407 16.49 2.59 3.37
N TYR A 408 16.78 3.82 2.93
CA TYR A 408 15.80 4.81 2.52
C TYR A 408 16.02 5.26 1.09
N TRP A 409 14.99 5.86 0.49
CA TRP A 409 15.13 6.45 -0.84
C TRP A 409 16.07 7.65 -0.86
N SER A 410 16.23 8.31 0.29
CA SER A 410 17.19 9.39 0.47
C SER A 410 18.65 8.94 0.50
N ASP A 411 18.94 7.64 0.73
CA ASP A 411 20.32 7.15 0.86
C ASP A 411 21.10 7.15 -0.46
N TYR A 412 20.41 7.21 -1.62
CA TYR A 412 21.00 7.28 -2.97
C TYR A 412 20.49 8.48 -3.77
N SER A 413 19.83 9.43 -3.10
CA SER A 413 19.40 10.68 -3.73
C SER A 413 20.60 11.60 -3.92
N ARG A 414 20.80 12.09 -5.14
CA ARG A 414 21.90 13.01 -5.44
C ARG A 414 21.48 14.48 -5.47
N VAL A 415 20.17 14.72 -5.52
CA VAL A 415 19.62 16.04 -5.82
C VAL A 415 19.12 16.70 -4.54
N PHE A 416 19.40 18.00 -4.42
CA PHE A 416 18.83 18.82 -3.36
C PHE A 416 17.40 19.26 -3.70
N TYR A 417 16.49 19.06 -2.75
CA TYR A 417 15.10 19.52 -2.86
C TYR A 417 14.92 20.89 -2.19
N HIS A 418 13.92 21.64 -2.64
CA HIS A 418 13.51 22.84 -1.94
C HIS A 418 12.79 22.48 -0.61
N PRO A 419 12.89 23.28 0.47
CA PRO A 419 12.20 22.98 1.72
C PRO A 419 10.67 22.92 1.63
N ARG A 420 10.07 23.54 0.60
CA ARG A 420 8.63 23.40 0.29
C ARG A 420 8.30 22.13 -0.50
N SER A 421 9.28 21.49 -1.12
CA SER A 421 9.08 20.24 -1.85
C SER A 421 8.88 19.05 -0.92
N LEU A 422 9.40 19.09 0.30
CA LEU A 422 9.34 17.98 1.25
C LEU A 422 8.25 18.24 2.31
N THR A 423 7.11 17.58 2.17
CA THR A 423 5.99 17.69 3.11
C THR A 423 5.80 16.40 3.88
N GLN A 424 6.15 16.44 5.16
CA GLN A 424 6.02 15.31 6.06
C GLN A 424 4.63 15.27 6.69
N LEU A 425 3.93 14.14 6.54
CA LEU A 425 2.66 13.89 7.21
C LEU A 425 2.92 13.41 8.64
N SER A 426 2.47 14.19 9.62
CA SER A 426 2.76 13.92 11.05
C SER A 426 1.77 12.99 11.73
N GLU A 427 0.63 12.70 11.09
CA GLU A 427 -0.45 11.90 11.68
C GLU A 427 -0.15 10.40 11.71
N PHE A 428 0.71 9.95 10.80
CA PHE A 428 1.11 8.55 10.67
C PHE A 428 2.63 8.42 10.65
N GLU A 429 3.14 7.37 11.28
CA GLU A 429 4.55 7.00 11.26
C GLU A 429 4.76 5.77 10.38
N VAL A 430 5.96 5.68 9.79
CA VAL A 430 6.34 4.49 9.01
C VAL A 430 6.32 3.26 9.92
N ASN A 431 5.65 2.20 9.45
CA ASN A 431 5.54 0.90 10.13
C ASN A 431 4.85 0.97 11.51
N ASP A 432 3.93 1.92 11.69
CA ASP A 432 3.07 1.94 12.86
C ASP A 432 2.15 0.70 12.86
N GLY A 433 2.40 -0.23 13.79
CA GLY A 433 1.61 -1.43 13.97
C GLY A 433 0.24 -1.19 14.63
N LEU A 434 0.02 -0.02 15.23
CA LEU A 434 -1.25 0.35 15.86
C LEU A 434 -2.17 1.08 14.88
N MET A 435 -1.61 1.96 14.05
CA MET A 435 -2.36 2.70 13.02
C MET A 435 -1.69 2.55 11.64
N PRO A 436 -1.83 1.36 11.00
CA PRO A 436 -1.21 1.11 9.72
C PRO A 436 -1.85 1.95 8.61
N PHE A 437 -1.01 2.66 7.84
CA PHE A 437 -1.41 3.45 6.67
C PHE A 437 -1.53 2.55 5.42
N GLU A 438 -2.45 1.58 5.46
CA GLU A 438 -2.59 0.55 4.42
C GLU A 438 -3.96 0.52 3.72
N LYS A 439 -5.00 1.16 4.28
CA LYS A 439 -6.36 1.13 3.70
C LYS A 439 -6.62 2.38 2.87
N TRP A 440 -7.23 2.20 1.70
CA TRP A 440 -7.54 3.29 0.78
C TRP A 440 -8.31 4.44 1.44
N HIS A 441 -9.41 4.15 2.16
CA HIS A 441 -10.25 5.16 2.82
C HIS A 441 -9.51 6.01 3.86
N VAL A 442 -8.54 5.42 4.57
CA VAL A 442 -7.74 6.13 5.57
C VAL A 442 -6.91 7.24 4.91
N GLY A 443 -6.39 6.99 3.71
CA GLY A 443 -5.67 8.00 2.94
C GLY A 443 -6.57 9.12 2.43
N MET A 444 -7.77 8.78 1.97
CA MET A 444 -8.76 9.77 1.52
C MET A 444 -9.22 10.68 2.68
N GLU A 445 -9.56 10.09 3.83
CA GLU A 445 -9.95 10.84 5.03
C GLU A 445 -8.84 11.79 5.51
N LEU A 446 -7.58 11.33 5.48
CA LEU A 446 -6.42 12.15 5.82
C LEU A 446 -6.30 13.35 4.87
N PHE A 447 -6.50 13.13 3.58
CA PHE A 447 -6.46 14.20 2.57
C PHE A 447 -7.55 15.23 2.83
N GLU A 448 -8.80 14.81 2.95
CA GLU A 448 -9.94 15.72 3.20
C GLU A 448 -9.76 16.55 4.46
N LYS A 449 -9.19 15.95 5.51
CA LYS A 449 -8.92 16.64 6.76
C LYS A 449 -7.86 17.72 6.59
N LEU A 450 -6.70 17.38 6.00
CA LEU A 450 -5.60 18.33 5.81
C LEU A 450 -5.97 19.45 4.84
N GLU A 451 -6.74 19.13 3.82
CA GLU A 451 -7.26 20.07 2.85
C GLU A 451 -8.22 21.07 3.49
N ARG A 452 -9.11 20.62 4.39
CA ARG A 452 -9.99 21.51 5.17
C ARG A 452 -9.21 22.46 6.09
N ASP A 453 -8.09 22.00 6.63
CA ASP A 453 -7.34 22.73 7.64
C ASP A 453 -6.39 23.78 7.04
N VAL A 454 -5.77 23.50 5.89
CA VAL A 454 -4.65 24.32 5.39
C VAL A 454 -4.75 24.71 3.91
N ASP A 455 -5.69 24.17 3.13
CA ASP A 455 -5.76 24.35 1.67
C ASP A 455 -4.44 23.94 1.00
N LEU A 456 -4.32 22.65 0.68
CA LEU A 456 -3.08 22.05 0.21
C LEU A 456 -2.69 22.59 -1.18
N VAL A 457 -3.68 22.89 -2.04
CA VAL A 457 -3.42 23.42 -3.38
C VAL A 457 -2.76 24.79 -3.28
N ASP A 458 -3.32 25.69 -2.45
CA ASP A 458 -2.79 27.04 -2.27
C ASP A 458 -1.44 27.04 -1.54
N ARG A 459 -1.30 26.21 -0.51
CA ARG A 459 -0.07 26.16 0.29
C ARG A 459 1.09 25.52 -0.46
N ASP A 460 0.86 24.34 -1.04
CA ASP A 460 1.95 23.48 -1.51
C ASP A 460 2.16 23.56 -3.01
N LEU A 461 1.10 23.54 -3.82
CA LEU A 461 1.23 23.46 -5.28
C LEU A 461 1.33 24.84 -5.94
N ARG A 462 0.50 25.79 -5.54
CA ARG A 462 0.40 27.12 -6.19
C ARG A 462 1.75 27.84 -6.29
N PRO A 463 2.65 27.82 -5.27
CA PRO A 463 3.97 28.44 -5.42
C PRO A 463 4.78 27.85 -6.57
N PHE A 464 4.77 26.52 -6.76
CA PHE A 464 5.48 25.89 -7.88
C PHE A 464 4.80 26.16 -9.22
N ALA A 465 3.47 26.27 -9.22
CA ALA A 465 2.70 26.60 -10.41
C ALA A 465 2.99 28.03 -10.91
N GLU A 466 3.04 29.00 -10.00
CA GLU A 466 3.35 30.41 -10.30
C GLU A 466 4.82 30.62 -10.70
N GLU A 467 5.73 29.76 -10.23
CA GLU A 467 7.15 29.74 -10.63
C GLU A 467 7.38 29.17 -12.05
N CYS A 468 6.35 28.66 -12.73
CA CYS A 468 6.48 28.10 -14.08
C CYS A 468 6.14 29.14 -15.16
N ASP A 469 7.00 29.28 -16.17
CA ASP A 469 6.71 30.13 -17.34
C ASP A 469 5.52 29.59 -18.17
N GLY A 470 5.34 28.27 -18.17
CA GLY A 470 4.23 27.58 -18.80
C GLY A 470 4.13 26.14 -18.33
N MET A 471 3.10 25.83 -17.54
CA MET A 471 2.87 24.47 -17.06
C MET A 471 2.28 23.60 -18.17
N GLN A 472 3.03 22.59 -18.60
CA GLN A 472 2.60 21.66 -19.64
C GLN A 472 1.62 20.60 -19.12
N SER A 473 1.94 20.02 -17.97
CA SER A 473 1.24 18.88 -17.38
C SER A 473 1.67 18.69 -15.92
N ILE A 474 0.84 18.02 -15.13
CA ILE A 474 1.16 17.58 -13.78
C ILE A 474 1.39 16.07 -13.82
N GLN A 475 2.52 15.59 -13.27
CA GLN A 475 2.79 14.17 -13.10
C GLN A 475 2.64 13.80 -11.63
N ILE A 476 1.75 12.86 -11.35
CA ILE A 476 1.49 12.31 -10.02
C ILE A 476 2.05 10.89 -10.00
N PHE A 477 2.75 10.57 -8.92
CA PHE A 477 3.25 9.24 -8.69
C PHE A 477 2.78 8.77 -7.33
N THR A 478 2.14 7.60 -7.28
CA THR A 478 1.50 7.12 -6.06
C THR A 478 1.54 5.61 -5.98
N GLY A 479 1.59 5.09 -4.75
CA GLY A 479 1.17 3.72 -4.46
C GLY A 479 -0.33 3.57 -4.77
N VAL A 480 -0.74 2.47 -5.40
CA VAL A 480 -2.16 2.19 -5.70
C VAL A 480 -2.74 1.03 -4.90
N ASP A 481 -1.88 0.26 -4.24
CA ASP A 481 -2.26 -0.92 -3.46
C ASP A 481 -2.28 -0.67 -1.94
N ASP A 482 -2.09 0.57 -1.51
CA ASP A 482 -2.14 1.02 -0.11
C ASP A 482 -2.96 2.31 0.08
N ALA A 483 -2.84 2.94 1.25
CA ALA A 483 -3.57 4.17 1.58
C ALA A 483 -3.16 5.37 0.70
N TRP A 484 -1.97 5.35 0.07
CA TRP A 484 -1.58 6.44 -0.84
C TRP A 484 -2.49 6.54 -2.05
N GLY A 485 -3.11 5.43 -2.47
CA GLY A 485 -4.11 5.44 -3.54
C GLY A 485 -5.27 6.38 -3.22
N GLY A 486 -5.77 6.38 -1.98
CA GLY A 486 -6.85 7.26 -1.54
C GLY A 486 -6.40 8.71 -1.37
N TRP A 487 -5.20 8.91 -0.83
CA TRP A 487 -4.58 10.23 -0.74
C TRP A 487 -4.42 10.89 -2.13
N ALA A 488 -3.94 10.12 -3.11
CA ALA A 488 -3.76 10.58 -4.48
C ALA A 488 -5.09 10.82 -5.20
N SER A 489 -6.12 10.01 -4.95
CA SER A 489 -7.47 10.25 -5.45
C SER A 489 -8.01 11.61 -5.01
N GLY A 490 -7.87 11.96 -3.72
CA GLY A 490 -8.29 13.28 -3.23
C GLY A 490 -7.52 14.44 -3.88
N TRP A 491 -6.20 14.30 -4.03
CA TRP A 491 -5.39 15.27 -4.78
C TRP A 491 -5.88 15.45 -6.21
N LEU A 492 -6.17 14.34 -6.90
CA LEU A 492 -6.55 14.35 -8.30
C LEU A 492 -7.91 15.04 -8.53
N GLU A 493 -8.87 14.84 -7.63
CA GLU A 493 -10.15 15.56 -7.66
C GLU A 493 -9.95 17.07 -7.55
N ARG A 494 -9.16 17.53 -6.57
CA ARG A 494 -8.88 18.98 -6.39
C ARG A 494 -8.07 19.57 -7.54
N LEU A 495 -7.11 18.82 -8.06
CA LEU A 495 -6.35 19.23 -9.23
C LEU A 495 -7.22 19.35 -10.48
N ARG A 496 -8.22 18.49 -10.64
CA ARG A 496 -9.13 18.54 -11.78
C ARG A 496 -10.09 19.74 -11.67
N ASP A 497 -10.51 20.11 -10.46
CA ASP A 497 -11.32 21.31 -10.21
C ASP A 497 -10.56 22.61 -10.52
N GLU A 498 -9.32 22.74 -10.05
CA GLU A 498 -8.50 23.95 -10.21
C GLU A 498 -7.82 24.03 -11.59
N TYR A 499 -7.30 22.90 -12.08
CA TYR A 499 -6.48 22.82 -13.30
C TYR A 499 -7.11 21.92 -14.38
N GLY A 500 -8.43 22.03 -14.60
CA GLY A 500 -9.18 21.14 -15.49
C GLY A 500 -8.66 21.01 -16.93
N LYS A 501 -7.97 22.03 -17.46
CA LYS A 501 -7.40 22.03 -18.82
C LYS A 501 -6.01 21.40 -18.92
N LEU A 502 -5.32 21.19 -17.80
CA LEU A 502 -3.98 20.61 -17.83
C LEU A 502 -4.05 19.09 -17.98
N SER A 503 -3.08 18.54 -18.69
CA SER A 503 -2.89 17.10 -18.77
C SER A 503 -2.33 16.60 -17.43
N ILE A 504 -3.03 15.67 -16.80
CA ILE A 504 -2.63 15.07 -15.53
C ILE A 504 -2.29 13.61 -15.78
N TRP A 505 -1.02 13.27 -15.60
CA TRP A 505 -0.48 11.93 -15.77
C TRP A 505 -0.31 11.29 -14.41
N THR A 506 -0.93 10.13 -14.18
CA THR A 506 -0.85 9.41 -12.93
C THR A 506 -0.14 8.08 -13.14
N TRP A 507 1.02 7.93 -12.51
CA TRP A 507 1.80 6.70 -12.48
C TRP A 507 1.46 5.91 -11.21
N GLY A 508 0.74 4.81 -11.38
CA GLY A 508 0.25 3.98 -10.29
C GLY A 508 1.19 2.82 -9.99
N LEU A 509 1.99 2.93 -8.93
CA LEU A 509 2.96 1.91 -8.55
C LEU A 509 2.37 0.94 -7.53
N GLY A 510 2.77 -0.33 -7.57
CA GLY A 510 2.43 -1.29 -6.52
C GLY A 510 2.42 -2.74 -6.99
N ASP A 511 2.25 -3.67 -6.06
CA ASP A 511 2.09 -5.09 -6.41
C ASP A 511 0.68 -5.38 -6.94
N GLN A 512 -0.30 -4.55 -6.55
CA GLN A 512 -1.72 -4.69 -6.92
C GLN A 512 -2.26 -6.10 -6.64
N GLY A 513 -1.70 -6.80 -5.65
CA GLY A 513 -2.02 -8.17 -5.27
C GLY A 513 -1.49 -9.29 -6.19
N GLY A 514 -0.68 -8.96 -7.19
CA GLY A 514 -0.01 -9.93 -8.08
C GLY A 514 1.06 -10.76 -7.37
N ASN A 515 1.68 -10.22 -6.32
CA ASN A 515 2.75 -10.89 -5.61
C ASN A 515 2.27 -12.06 -4.73
N THR A 516 2.54 -13.29 -5.17
CA THR A 516 2.16 -14.52 -4.45
C THR A 516 2.93 -14.78 -3.16
N THR A 517 4.07 -14.12 -2.89
CA THR A 517 4.80 -14.31 -1.62
C THR A 517 4.09 -13.66 -0.44
N THR A 518 3.25 -12.67 -0.72
CA THR A 518 2.50 -11.92 0.28
C THR A 518 1.31 -12.74 0.81
N PRO A 519 0.98 -12.69 2.12
CA PRO A 519 -0.17 -13.40 2.68
C PRO A 519 -1.47 -13.08 1.95
N ARG A 520 -2.32 -14.10 1.78
CA ARG A 520 -3.58 -13.98 1.01
C ARG A 520 -4.46 -12.81 1.46
N GLU A 521 -4.60 -12.59 2.76
CA GLU A 521 -5.42 -11.49 3.31
C GLU A 521 -4.90 -10.12 2.86
N ARG A 522 -3.60 -9.88 3.00
CA ARG A 522 -2.95 -8.64 2.56
C ARG A 522 -3.02 -8.47 1.04
N ARG A 523 -2.89 -9.55 0.27
CA ARG A 523 -3.09 -9.51 -1.19
C ARG A 523 -4.51 -9.11 -1.57
N LEU A 524 -5.52 -9.64 -0.87
CA LEU A 524 -6.92 -9.28 -1.13
C LEU A 524 -7.16 -7.79 -0.82
N GLN A 525 -6.60 -7.30 0.28
CA GLN A 525 -6.63 -5.87 0.62
C GLN A 525 -5.93 -5.00 -0.44
N GLN A 526 -4.77 -5.43 -0.95
CA GLN A 526 -4.08 -4.72 -2.05
C GLN A 526 -4.94 -4.66 -3.32
N ILE A 527 -5.65 -5.75 -3.65
CA ILE A 527 -6.56 -5.79 -4.80
C ILE A 527 -7.74 -4.83 -4.60
N GLU A 528 -8.32 -4.82 -3.41
CA GLU A 528 -9.39 -3.89 -3.03
C GLU A 528 -8.94 -2.43 -3.17
N ASN A 529 -7.81 -2.07 -2.55
CA ASN A 529 -7.23 -0.73 -2.67
C ASN A 529 -6.92 -0.36 -4.14
N SER A 530 -6.38 -1.31 -4.91
CA SER A 530 -6.09 -1.09 -6.33
C SER A 530 -7.35 -0.89 -7.17
N ALA A 531 -8.46 -1.54 -6.82
CA ALA A 531 -9.73 -1.39 -7.51
C ALA A 531 -10.35 0.00 -7.28
N HIS A 532 -10.31 0.48 -6.03
CA HIS A 532 -10.69 1.86 -5.70
C HIS A 532 -9.82 2.89 -6.43
N SER A 533 -8.50 2.70 -6.36
CA SER A 533 -7.54 3.57 -7.02
C SER A 533 -7.74 3.56 -8.54
N LEU A 534 -7.89 2.38 -9.15
CA LEU A 534 -8.12 2.24 -10.58
C LEU A 534 -9.40 2.97 -11.02
N HIS A 535 -10.51 2.80 -10.28
CA HIS A 535 -11.77 3.46 -10.61
C HIS A 535 -11.63 4.99 -10.63
N ILE A 536 -11.10 5.58 -9.56
CA ILE A 536 -11.07 7.05 -9.41
C ILE A 536 -9.91 7.66 -10.20
N LEU A 537 -8.71 7.07 -10.14
CA LEU A 537 -7.54 7.60 -10.82
C LEU A 537 -7.70 7.55 -12.35
N ALA A 538 -8.25 6.47 -12.92
CA ALA A 538 -8.48 6.41 -14.36
C ALA A 538 -9.58 7.38 -14.83
N GLU A 539 -10.60 7.63 -14.00
CA GLU A 539 -11.69 8.55 -14.34
C GLU A 539 -11.29 10.02 -14.23
N GLN A 540 -10.41 10.39 -13.29
CA GLN A 540 -10.04 11.78 -13.07
C GLN A 540 -8.71 12.18 -13.75
N SER A 541 -7.81 11.23 -14.00
CA SER A 541 -6.56 11.51 -14.72
C SER A 541 -6.81 11.67 -16.23
N SER A 542 -5.88 12.35 -16.89
CA SER A 542 -5.84 12.40 -18.36
C SER A 542 -5.26 11.09 -18.90
N VAL A 543 -4.23 10.58 -18.20
CA VAL A 543 -3.59 9.30 -18.47
C VAL A 543 -3.28 8.62 -17.14
N TYR A 544 -3.71 7.37 -16.98
CA TYR A 544 -3.37 6.50 -15.85
C TYR A 544 -2.51 5.33 -16.34
N ILE A 545 -1.33 5.15 -15.75
CA ILE A 545 -0.38 4.10 -16.13
C ILE A 545 -0.10 3.25 -14.89
N PRO A 546 -0.74 2.08 -14.75
CA PRO A 546 -0.44 1.16 -13.68
C PRO A 546 0.87 0.42 -13.99
N ILE A 547 1.79 0.43 -13.05
CA ILE A 547 3.09 -0.22 -13.16
C ILE A 547 3.22 -1.23 -12.01
N PRO A 548 3.23 -2.54 -12.28
CA PRO A 548 3.49 -3.55 -11.27
C PRO A 548 4.97 -3.51 -10.86
N ASN A 549 5.26 -3.92 -9.63
CA ASN A 549 6.65 -4.03 -9.16
C ASN A 549 7.44 -5.16 -9.86
N VAL A 550 6.73 -6.19 -10.31
CA VAL A 550 7.33 -7.36 -10.97
C VAL A 550 6.73 -7.51 -12.36
N PRO A 551 7.51 -7.34 -13.43
CA PRO A 551 7.04 -7.62 -14.78
C PRO A 551 6.87 -9.13 -14.96
N ILE A 552 5.84 -9.54 -15.70
CA ILE A 552 5.57 -10.98 -15.98
C ILE A 552 6.66 -11.56 -16.88
N ARG A 553 7.09 -10.79 -17.89
CA ARG A 553 8.14 -11.18 -18.82
C ARG A 553 9.44 -10.52 -18.41
N THR A 554 10.41 -11.33 -18.00
CA THR A 554 11.77 -10.89 -17.66
C THR A 554 12.77 -11.50 -18.65
N PRO A 555 13.48 -10.67 -19.43
CA PRO A 555 14.50 -11.15 -20.35
C PRO A 555 15.77 -11.58 -19.59
N SER A 556 16.62 -12.40 -20.22
CA SER A 556 17.83 -12.96 -19.60
C SER A 556 18.87 -11.91 -19.19
N TYR A 557 18.86 -10.74 -19.82
CA TYR A 557 19.76 -9.63 -19.49
C TYR A 557 19.33 -8.86 -18.23
N LEU A 558 18.12 -9.07 -17.71
CA LEU A 558 17.59 -8.38 -16.54
C LEU A 558 17.73 -9.27 -15.29
N SER A 559 18.45 -8.78 -14.27
CA SER A 559 18.57 -9.45 -12.97
C SER A 559 17.88 -8.61 -11.89
N LEU A 560 16.60 -8.88 -11.66
CA LEU A 560 15.76 -8.15 -10.71
C LEU A 560 15.64 -8.88 -9.37
N SER A 561 15.97 -8.20 -8.27
CA SER A 561 15.61 -8.65 -6.92
C SER A 561 14.24 -8.09 -6.53
N CYS A 562 13.17 -8.86 -6.77
CA CYS A 562 11.78 -8.43 -6.51
C CYS A 562 11.48 -8.12 -5.04
N THR A 563 12.33 -8.56 -4.11
CA THR A 563 12.23 -8.27 -2.68
C THR A 563 12.81 -6.90 -2.30
N SER A 564 13.68 -6.33 -3.15
CA SER A 564 14.34 -5.05 -2.90
C SER A 564 13.62 -3.96 -3.68
N PRO A 565 12.95 -3.03 -3.00
CA PRO A 565 12.23 -1.97 -3.69
C PRO A 565 13.15 -0.95 -4.38
N TRP A 566 14.46 -0.97 -4.08
CA TRP A 566 15.48 -0.21 -4.81
C TRP A 566 15.67 -0.73 -6.24
N TYR A 567 15.71 -2.06 -6.43
CA TYR A 567 15.79 -2.67 -7.76
C TYR A 567 14.53 -2.40 -8.59
N VAL A 568 13.36 -2.51 -7.95
CA VAL A 568 12.07 -2.24 -8.58
C VAL A 568 11.98 -0.77 -9.04
N GLY A 569 12.27 0.16 -8.13
CA GLY A 569 12.25 1.60 -8.44
C GLY A 569 13.26 1.98 -9.54
N ALA A 570 14.42 1.33 -9.58
CA ALA A 570 15.41 1.54 -10.64
C ALA A 570 14.86 1.13 -12.02
N LEU A 571 14.23 -0.04 -12.15
CA LEU A 571 13.62 -0.46 -13.41
C LEU A 571 12.48 0.46 -13.85
N GLN A 572 11.61 0.84 -12.91
CA GLN A 572 10.49 1.75 -13.16
C GLN A 572 10.99 3.12 -13.62
N ALA A 573 12.06 3.64 -13.01
CA ALA A 573 12.66 4.90 -13.41
C ALA A 573 13.25 4.87 -14.83
N VAL A 574 13.86 3.75 -15.25
CA VAL A 574 14.36 3.59 -16.63
C VAL A 574 13.23 3.73 -17.63
N ALA A 575 12.12 3.03 -17.40
CA ALA A 575 10.95 3.07 -18.29
C ALA A 575 10.33 4.47 -18.34
N LEU A 576 10.10 5.06 -17.17
CA LEU A 576 9.45 6.35 -17.02
C LEU A 576 10.25 7.50 -17.64
N GLU A 577 11.53 7.58 -17.33
CA GLU A 577 12.41 8.64 -17.77
C GLU A 577 12.69 8.53 -19.28
N SER A 578 12.72 7.30 -19.81
CA SER A 578 12.80 7.05 -21.25
C SER A 578 11.53 7.45 -21.97
N MET A 579 10.35 7.15 -21.41
CA MET A 579 9.07 7.52 -22.01
C MET A 579 8.85 9.04 -22.05
N THR A 580 9.24 9.74 -20.99
CA THR A 580 8.98 11.19 -20.83
C THR A 580 10.07 12.09 -21.44
N ILE A 581 11.10 11.51 -22.06
CA ILE A 581 12.24 12.27 -22.60
C ILE A 581 11.83 13.27 -23.69
N SER A 582 10.90 12.88 -24.56
CA SER A 582 10.45 13.69 -25.69
C SER A 582 9.85 15.03 -25.25
N SER A 583 9.25 15.08 -24.06
CA SER A 583 8.70 16.32 -23.51
C SER A 583 9.76 17.32 -23.06
N ARG A 584 11.00 16.85 -22.89
CA ARG A 584 12.13 17.62 -22.35
C ARG A 584 13.20 17.98 -23.37
N LEU A 585 13.14 17.42 -24.58
CA LEU A 585 14.09 17.74 -25.64
C LEU A 585 13.94 19.21 -26.07
N ARG A 586 15.06 19.86 -26.37
CA ARG A 586 15.06 21.22 -26.92
C ARG A 586 14.41 21.23 -28.30
N SER A 587 13.59 22.25 -28.56
CA SER A 587 12.86 22.38 -29.84
C SER A 587 13.76 22.41 -31.08
N ALA A 588 15.04 22.76 -30.94
CA ALA A 588 16.00 22.86 -32.05
C ALA A 588 16.44 21.50 -32.63
N LEU A 589 16.29 20.40 -31.86
CA LEU A 589 16.87 19.10 -32.22
C LEU A 589 15.89 18.16 -32.94
N GLY A 590 14.64 18.59 -33.15
CA GLY A 590 13.57 17.69 -33.61
C GLY A 590 13.20 16.65 -32.54
N GLY A 591 12.10 15.92 -32.72
CA GLY A 591 11.69 14.85 -31.79
C GLY A 591 11.11 15.31 -30.45
N ARG A 592 10.92 16.62 -30.24
CA ARG A 592 10.18 17.13 -29.08
C ARG A 592 8.68 16.85 -29.26
N GLY A 593 8.06 16.25 -28.25
CA GLY A 593 6.60 16.07 -28.16
C GLY A 593 6.13 16.39 -26.75
N THR A 594 5.14 17.26 -26.61
CA THR A 594 4.57 17.55 -25.29
C THR A 594 3.81 16.34 -24.76
N LEU A 595 3.62 16.26 -23.45
CA LEU A 595 2.82 15.19 -22.83
C LEU A 595 1.36 15.22 -23.29
N GLN A 596 0.85 16.38 -23.71
CA GLN A 596 -0.46 16.51 -24.36
C GLN A 596 -0.48 15.89 -25.75
N ASP A 597 0.58 16.08 -26.54
CA ASP A 597 0.72 15.45 -27.87
C ASP A 597 0.77 13.92 -27.74
N ILE A 598 1.53 13.43 -26.76
CA ILE A 598 1.63 12.00 -26.45
C ILE A 598 0.26 11.43 -26.04
N GLU A 599 -0.46 12.12 -25.16
CA GLU A 599 -1.81 11.73 -24.72
C GLU A 599 -2.79 11.62 -25.90
N ALA A 600 -2.78 12.60 -26.81
CA ALA A 600 -3.72 12.66 -27.93
C ALA A 600 -3.63 11.46 -28.88
N THR A 601 -2.44 10.85 -29.00
CA THR A 601 -2.19 9.75 -29.94
C THR A 601 -2.82 8.44 -29.48
N PHE A 602 -2.73 8.09 -28.19
CA PHE A 602 -3.29 6.82 -27.68
C PHE A 602 -4.65 6.97 -27.00
N ASN A 603 -5.08 8.21 -26.68
CA ASN A 603 -6.41 8.51 -26.14
C ASN A 603 -7.28 9.30 -27.17
N SER A 604 -7.39 8.76 -28.39
CA SER A 604 -8.11 9.43 -29.49
C SER A 604 -9.61 9.62 -29.23
N THR A 605 -10.21 8.81 -28.36
CA THR A 605 -11.65 8.88 -28.00
C THR A 605 -11.93 9.72 -26.74
N GLY A 606 -10.89 10.16 -26.02
CA GLY A 606 -11.00 10.87 -24.73
C GLY A 606 -11.46 10.02 -23.53
N LYS A 607 -11.82 8.76 -23.80
CA LYS A 607 -12.34 7.81 -22.80
C LYS A 607 -11.30 6.76 -22.41
N ARG A 608 -10.38 6.43 -23.32
CA ARG A 608 -9.36 5.40 -23.11
C ARG A 608 -8.10 6.00 -22.46
N ARG A 609 -8.19 6.22 -21.16
CA ARG A 609 -7.18 6.91 -20.35
C ARG A 609 -6.12 5.99 -19.73
N VAL A 610 -6.33 4.69 -19.71
CA VAL A 610 -5.42 3.70 -19.13
C VAL A 610 -4.48 3.19 -20.22
N ALA A 611 -3.17 3.35 -19.98
CA ALA A 611 -2.14 2.94 -20.93
C ALA A 611 -1.23 1.85 -20.34
N LYS A 612 -0.87 0.89 -21.19
CA LYS A 612 0.08 -0.20 -20.94
C LYS A 612 1.51 0.32 -21.13
N LEU A 613 2.38 0.13 -20.14
CA LEU A 613 3.80 0.47 -20.25
C LEU A 613 4.62 -0.77 -20.63
N GLU A 614 5.44 -0.63 -21.68
CA GLU A 614 6.31 -1.68 -22.21
C GLU A 614 7.74 -1.14 -22.41
N LEU A 615 8.75 -1.99 -22.22
CA LEU A 615 10.16 -1.60 -22.27
C LEU A 615 11.02 -2.63 -23.02
N SER A 616 12.06 -2.16 -23.71
CA SER A 616 13.15 -3.00 -24.24
C SER A 616 14.47 -2.30 -24.01
N VAL A 617 15.49 -3.08 -23.65
CA VAL A 617 16.84 -2.58 -23.36
C VAL A 617 17.83 -3.39 -24.18
N ALA A 618 18.79 -2.69 -24.80
CA ALA A 618 19.81 -3.32 -25.62
C ALA A 618 21.17 -2.65 -25.46
N ASP A 619 22.20 -3.34 -25.91
CA ASP A 619 23.56 -2.83 -26.00
C ASP A 619 23.62 -1.80 -27.15
N PRO A 620 24.05 -0.55 -26.89
CA PRO A 620 24.15 0.47 -27.92
C PRO A 620 25.09 0.08 -29.07
N ASP A 621 26.19 -0.61 -28.78
CA ASP A 621 27.19 -0.95 -29.79
C ASP A 621 26.61 -2.00 -30.75
N VAL A 622 25.94 -3.02 -30.20
CA VAL A 622 25.28 -4.08 -30.99
C VAL A 622 24.16 -3.50 -31.86
N LEU A 623 23.38 -2.55 -31.35
CA LEU A 623 22.34 -1.89 -32.14
C LEU A 623 22.92 -1.08 -33.30
N SER A 624 23.99 -0.32 -33.06
CA SER A 624 24.64 0.49 -34.09
C SER A 624 25.24 -0.37 -35.21
N GLU A 625 25.83 -1.53 -34.88
CA GLU A 625 26.32 -2.52 -35.85
C GLU A 625 25.17 -3.12 -36.67
N GLN A 626 24.04 -3.44 -36.03
CA GLN A 626 22.85 -3.94 -36.73
C GLN A 626 22.25 -2.89 -37.66
N ALA A 627 22.13 -1.63 -37.22
CA ALA A 627 21.62 -0.54 -38.03
C ALA A 627 22.49 -0.27 -39.25
N SER A 628 23.81 -0.18 -39.06
CA SER A 628 24.76 0.00 -40.17
C SER A 628 24.76 -1.18 -41.15
N ALA A 629 24.64 -2.42 -40.65
CA ALA A 629 24.52 -3.61 -41.50
C ALA A 629 23.22 -3.60 -42.33
N GLN A 630 22.10 -3.16 -41.77
CA GLN A 630 20.82 -3.05 -42.48
C GLN A 630 20.84 -1.94 -43.53
N ILE A 631 21.42 -0.77 -43.21
CA ILE A 631 21.62 0.32 -44.18
C ILE A 631 22.49 -0.18 -45.34
N ALA A 632 23.61 -0.86 -45.06
CA ALA A 632 24.47 -1.44 -46.08
C ALA A 632 23.78 -2.54 -46.92
N GLN A 633 22.82 -3.28 -46.35
CA GLN A 633 21.99 -4.24 -47.08
C GLN A 633 20.95 -3.54 -47.96
N ALA A 634 20.30 -2.48 -47.47
CA ALA A 634 19.34 -1.68 -48.22
C ALA A 634 19.99 -0.95 -49.40
N GLU A 635 21.19 -0.40 -49.21
CA GLU A 635 22.00 0.21 -50.27
C GLU A 635 22.42 -0.80 -51.34
N LYS A 636 22.71 -2.05 -50.95
CA LYS A 636 23.03 -3.15 -51.89
C LYS A 636 21.80 -3.70 -52.61
N ALA A 637 20.63 -3.68 -51.98
CA ALA A 637 19.39 -4.21 -52.53
C ALA A 637 18.67 -3.25 -53.50
N GLY A 638 19.10 -1.98 -53.56
CA GLY A 638 18.62 -0.98 -54.52
C GLY A 638 17.12 -0.71 -54.42
N SER A 639 16.72 0.18 -53.51
CA SER A 639 15.39 0.86 -53.43
C SER A 639 14.21 0.11 -54.07
N ILE A 640 13.90 -1.10 -53.59
CA ILE A 640 12.57 -1.70 -53.79
C ILE A 640 11.86 -1.57 -52.45
N THR A 641 10.94 -0.60 -52.36
CA THR A 641 9.97 -0.50 -51.26
C THR A 641 9.11 -1.76 -51.26
N SER A 642 9.41 -2.73 -50.40
CA SER A 642 8.55 -3.90 -50.21
C SER A 642 7.27 -3.47 -49.51
N ARG A 643 6.17 -3.54 -50.24
CA ARG A 643 4.81 -3.36 -49.72
C ARG A 643 4.44 -4.62 -48.91
N GLN A 644 4.99 -4.77 -47.70
CA GLN A 644 4.62 -5.84 -46.76
C GLN A 644 3.74 -5.25 -45.66
N THR A 645 2.43 -5.18 -45.92
CA THR A 645 1.45 -4.66 -44.97
C THR A 645 1.00 -5.68 -43.92
N SER A 646 1.38 -6.97 -44.03
CA SER A 646 0.97 -7.99 -43.04
C SER A 646 2.05 -8.41 -42.05
N GLU A 647 3.33 -8.11 -42.28
CA GLU A 647 4.42 -8.38 -41.32
C GLU A 647 4.69 -7.19 -40.38
N ALA A 648 4.27 -5.98 -40.77
CA ALA A 648 4.38 -4.78 -39.94
C ALA A 648 3.60 -4.89 -38.60
N ASP A 649 2.44 -5.57 -38.62
CA ASP A 649 1.63 -5.81 -37.42
C ASP A 649 2.24 -6.85 -36.46
N GLU A 650 3.11 -7.75 -36.94
CA GLU A 650 3.82 -8.71 -36.08
C GLU A 650 5.09 -8.10 -35.48
N GLN A 651 5.82 -7.24 -36.22
CA GLN A 651 7.02 -6.58 -35.71
C GLN A 651 6.74 -5.48 -34.69
N LEU A 652 5.54 -4.91 -34.68
CA LEU A 652 5.10 -3.99 -33.63
C LEU A 652 4.94 -4.68 -32.26
N THR A 653 5.01 -6.01 -32.13
CA THR A 653 4.55 -6.71 -30.91
C THR A 653 5.63 -7.21 -29.94
N SER A 654 6.91 -6.93 -30.14
CA SER A 654 7.95 -7.45 -29.23
C SER A 654 8.67 -6.36 -28.45
N PHE A 655 8.05 -5.95 -27.34
CA PHE A 655 8.83 -5.44 -26.22
C PHE A 655 9.28 -6.61 -25.35
N ASP A 656 10.51 -6.53 -24.85
CA ASP A 656 11.10 -7.58 -24.02
C ASP A 656 10.48 -7.65 -22.63
N ILE A 657 10.07 -6.49 -22.08
CA ILE A 657 9.55 -6.33 -20.72
C ILE A 657 8.13 -5.77 -20.80
N ASP A 658 7.19 -6.52 -20.23
CA ASP A 658 5.80 -6.10 -20.01
C ASP A 658 5.67 -5.60 -18.57
N ALA A 659 5.52 -4.28 -18.41
CA ALA A 659 5.40 -3.59 -17.13
C ALA A 659 3.95 -3.11 -16.89
N PHE A 660 2.96 -3.91 -17.31
CA PHE A 660 1.54 -3.62 -17.09
C PHE A 660 0.77 -4.86 -16.65
N THR A 661 0.93 -5.98 -17.36
CA THR A 661 0.10 -7.17 -17.14
C THR A 661 0.34 -7.75 -15.75
N ILE A 662 -0.73 -8.06 -15.01
CA ILE A 662 -0.68 -8.72 -13.70
C ILE A 662 -1.31 -10.10 -13.80
N ASP A 663 -0.61 -11.13 -13.29
CA ASP A 663 -1.15 -12.49 -13.21
C ASP A 663 -1.86 -12.72 -11.87
N TYR A 664 -3.18 -12.55 -11.89
CA TYR A 664 -4.04 -12.81 -10.73
C TYR A 664 -4.32 -14.31 -10.48
N LYS A 665 -3.84 -15.23 -11.33
CA LYS A 665 -4.06 -16.68 -11.25
C LYS A 665 -5.53 -17.09 -11.11
N ILE A 666 -6.42 -16.37 -11.79
CA ILE A 666 -7.85 -16.73 -11.89
C ILE A 666 -7.96 -17.84 -12.95
N GLY A 667 -8.65 -18.95 -12.62
CA GLY A 667 -8.67 -20.17 -13.44
C GLY A 667 -9.12 -19.97 -14.90
N ALA A 668 -8.53 -20.79 -15.79
CA ALA A 668 -8.78 -20.91 -17.23
C ALA A 668 -9.07 -19.59 -17.95
N SER A 669 -7.99 -18.85 -18.26
CA SER A 669 -8.02 -17.79 -19.27
C SER A 669 -8.64 -18.35 -20.55
N ARG A 670 -9.70 -17.69 -21.06
CA ARG A 670 -10.20 -17.96 -22.42
C ARG A 670 -9.01 -17.78 -23.38
N PRO A 671 -8.93 -18.52 -24.50
CA PRO A 671 -7.87 -18.30 -25.48
C PRO A 671 -7.84 -16.82 -25.82
N THR A 672 -6.70 -16.17 -25.55
CA THR A 672 -6.51 -14.73 -25.76
C THR A 672 -6.85 -14.44 -27.21
N LYS A 673 -7.94 -13.70 -27.44
CA LYS A 673 -8.16 -13.05 -28.74
C LYS A 673 -6.91 -12.23 -29.04
N ARG A 674 -6.55 -12.11 -30.32
CA ARG A 674 -5.42 -11.28 -30.75
C ARG A 674 -5.60 -9.88 -30.14
N GLU A 675 -4.58 -9.40 -29.42
CA GLU A 675 -4.60 -8.08 -28.79
C GLU A 675 -4.80 -7.01 -29.87
N HIS A 676 -5.87 -6.21 -29.76
CA HIS A 676 -6.13 -5.10 -30.66
C HIS A 676 -5.55 -3.83 -30.04
N VAL A 677 -4.64 -3.17 -30.77
CA VAL A 677 -4.02 -1.92 -30.36
C VAL A 677 -4.84 -0.76 -30.93
N PHE A 678 -5.32 0.13 -30.08
CA PHE A 678 -6.06 1.32 -30.48
C PHE A 678 -5.11 2.48 -30.84
N GLY A 679 -4.03 2.61 -30.08
CA GLY A 679 -2.99 3.60 -30.32
C GLY A 679 -1.75 3.31 -29.49
N ARG A 680 -0.60 3.78 -29.97
CA ARG A 680 0.70 3.57 -29.34
C ARG A 680 1.60 4.78 -29.50
N VAL A 681 2.36 5.08 -28.47
CA VAL A 681 3.47 6.02 -28.53
C VAL A 681 4.76 5.33 -28.10
N GLU A 682 5.82 5.49 -28.88
CA GLU A 682 7.14 4.91 -28.60
C GLU A 682 8.17 6.02 -28.42
N ALA A 683 8.99 5.91 -27.37
CA ALA A 683 10.16 6.75 -27.15
C ALA A 683 11.42 5.88 -27.21
N ALA A 684 12.30 6.17 -28.16
CA ALA A 684 13.53 5.42 -28.42
C ALA A 684 14.79 6.24 -28.10
N ARG A 685 15.75 5.59 -27.45
CA ARG A 685 17.09 6.09 -27.15
C ARG A 685 18.13 5.16 -27.75
N GLY A 686 18.97 5.70 -28.64
CA GLY A 686 19.91 4.91 -29.45
C GLY A 686 19.33 4.50 -30.81
N ASP A 687 20.15 3.84 -31.62
CA ASP A 687 19.87 3.53 -33.03
C ASP A 687 18.96 2.30 -33.18
N TRP A 688 17.72 2.43 -32.71
CA TRP A 688 16.70 1.42 -32.94
C TRP A 688 16.27 1.49 -34.42
N ASN A 689 16.38 0.36 -35.14
CA ASN A 689 15.90 0.24 -36.52
C ASN A 689 14.38 0.34 -36.56
N VAL A 690 13.89 1.54 -36.83
CA VAL A 690 12.46 1.88 -36.78
C VAL A 690 12.07 2.41 -38.16
N ILE A 691 11.16 1.70 -38.84
CA ILE A 691 10.63 2.07 -40.16
C ILE A 691 9.88 3.42 -40.07
N GLU A 692 10.00 4.26 -41.11
CA GLU A 692 9.48 5.64 -41.18
C GLU A 692 8.00 5.81 -40.75
N ASP A 693 7.74 6.99 -40.19
CA ASP A 693 6.47 7.42 -39.60
C ASP A 693 5.28 7.33 -40.56
N ARG A 694 4.16 6.81 -40.06
CA ARG A 694 2.83 7.06 -40.64
C ARG A 694 2.31 8.36 -40.02
N ASP A 695 1.81 9.28 -40.84
CA ASP A 695 1.24 10.56 -40.35
C ASP A 695 0.10 10.28 -39.34
N PRO A 696 0.19 10.73 -38.08
CA PRO A 696 -0.87 10.56 -37.08
C PRO A 696 -2.20 11.21 -37.47
N HIS A 697 -2.19 12.15 -38.44
CA HIS A 697 -3.36 12.85 -38.94
C HIS A 697 -3.99 12.17 -40.16
N ASP A 698 -3.41 11.07 -40.65
CA ASP A 698 -3.98 10.26 -41.72
C ASP A 698 -5.19 9.45 -41.22
N ARG A 699 -6.33 10.14 -41.10
CA ARG A 699 -7.63 9.56 -40.73
C ARG A 699 -8.15 8.50 -41.69
N PHE A 700 -7.48 8.28 -42.82
CA PHE A 700 -7.85 7.30 -43.85
C PHE A 700 -7.00 6.03 -43.79
N GLY A 701 -6.06 5.94 -42.83
CA GLY A 701 -5.24 4.76 -42.61
C GLY A 701 -5.92 3.70 -41.75
N ASP A 702 -6.04 2.47 -42.27
CA ASP A 702 -6.71 1.33 -41.61
C ASP A 702 -5.88 0.65 -40.50
N GLY A 703 -5.13 1.42 -39.68
CA GLY A 703 -4.24 0.87 -38.64
C GLY A 703 -4.14 1.74 -37.36
N PRO A 704 -3.52 1.23 -36.29
CA PRO A 704 -3.44 1.93 -35.00
C PRO A 704 -2.73 3.28 -35.12
N ALA A 705 -3.18 4.28 -34.36
CA ALA A 705 -2.50 5.57 -34.26
C ALA A 705 -1.13 5.36 -33.60
N LEU A 706 -0.05 5.56 -34.34
CA LEU A 706 1.33 5.33 -33.88
C LEU A 706 2.12 6.63 -33.99
N GLN A 707 2.75 7.04 -32.89
CA GLN A 707 3.70 8.15 -32.89
C GLN A 707 5.01 7.73 -32.23
N ARG A 708 6.13 8.12 -32.84
CA ARG A 708 7.45 7.75 -32.37
C ARG A 708 8.29 8.99 -32.09
N PHE A 709 9.06 8.93 -31.00
CA PHE A 709 9.98 9.97 -30.61
C PHE A 709 11.36 9.35 -30.45
N ALA A 710 12.34 9.87 -31.17
CA ALA A 710 13.74 9.48 -31.02
C ALA A 710 14.48 10.55 -30.22
N ALA A 711 15.19 10.13 -29.18
CA ALA A 711 16.12 10.99 -28.44
C ALA A 711 17.56 10.66 -28.83
N PRO A 712 18.40 11.66 -29.12
CA PRO A 712 19.81 11.45 -29.51
C PRO A 712 20.70 10.97 -28.36
N LEU A 713 20.15 10.87 -27.14
CA LEU A 713 20.89 10.51 -25.93
C LEU A 713 20.55 9.08 -25.50
N LEU A 714 21.59 8.29 -25.22
CA LEU A 714 21.48 7.02 -24.51
C LEU A 714 21.10 7.24 -23.04
N PHE A 715 20.51 6.23 -22.41
CA PHE A 715 20.14 6.29 -21.00
C PHE A 715 21.38 6.10 -20.09
N PRO A 716 21.68 7.02 -19.16
CA PRO A 716 22.83 6.92 -18.27
C PRO A 716 22.52 6.07 -17.03
N LEU A 717 23.32 5.02 -16.80
CA LEU A 717 23.33 4.22 -15.58
C LEU A 717 24.26 4.84 -14.54
N LEU A 718 23.67 5.58 -13.59
CA LEU A 718 24.40 6.21 -12.49
C LEU A 718 24.84 5.19 -11.44
N ASP A 719 25.79 5.55 -10.57
CA ASP A 719 26.20 4.70 -9.45
C ASP A 719 25.10 4.50 -8.38
N SER A 720 24.04 5.30 -8.43
CA SER A 720 22.82 5.15 -7.64
C SER A 720 21.95 3.99 -8.12
N PHE A 721 22.18 3.48 -9.34
CA PHE A 721 21.52 2.30 -9.87
C PHE A 721 22.23 1.01 -9.41
N PRO A 722 21.48 -0.09 -9.22
CA PRO A 722 22.10 -1.37 -8.95
C PRO A 722 22.98 -1.82 -10.13
N ALA A 723 24.27 -2.02 -9.87
CA ALA A 723 25.25 -2.39 -10.91
C ALA A 723 24.91 -3.72 -11.60
N SER A 724 24.21 -4.62 -10.90
CA SER A 724 23.81 -5.94 -11.42
C SER A 724 22.44 -5.93 -12.11
N LEU A 725 21.80 -4.77 -12.31
CA LEU A 725 20.44 -4.72 -12.85
C LEU A 725 20.38 -5.19 -14.31
N PHE A 726 21.32 -4.72 -15.14
CA PHE A 726 21.43 -5.05 -16.56
C PHE A 726 22.75 -5.76 -16.84
N ASN A 727 22.68 -7.00 -17.33
CA ASN A 727 23.83 -7.79 -17.77
C ASN A 727 23.98 -7.66 -19.29
N ILE A 728 24.31 -6.45 -19.76
CA ILE A 728 24.38 -6.11 -21.18
C ILE A 728 25.83 -5.72 -21.52
N GLY A 729 26.50 -6.55 -22.32
CA GLY A 729 27.80 -6.21 -22.93
C GLY A 729 28.99 -6.08 -21.97
N THR A 730 30.19 -5.96 -22.54
CA THR A 730 31.46 -5.70 -21.82
C THR A 730 31.95 -4.26 -21.99
N GLY A 731 31.13 -3.39 -22.59
CA GLY A 731 31.49 -2.00 -22.84
C GLY A 731 31.60 -1.21 -21.54
N GLU A 732 32.74 -0.55 -21.35
CA GLU A 732 33.06 0.35 -20.23
C GLU A 732 32.12 1.58 -20.12
N GLY A 733 31.09 1.67 -20.97
CA GLY A 733 30.09 2.72 -20.97
C GLY A 733 28.93 2.41 -20.02
N ARG A 734 28.78 3.21 -18.97
CA ARG A 734 27.57 3.30 -18.12
C ARG A 734 26.34 3.83 -18.87
N LYS A 735 26.14 3.51 -20.15
CA LYS A 735 25.03 4.01 -20.98
C LYS A 735 24.37 2.85 -21.73
N ILE A 736 23.05 2.83 -21.77
CA ILE A 736 22.26 1.77 -22.41
C ILE A 736 21.28 2.35 -23.43
N ALA A 737 20.97 1.58 -24.46
CA ALA A 737 19.91 1.91 -25.40
C ALA A 737 18.57 1.41 -24.83
N VAL A 738 17.55 2.26 -24.86
CA VAL A 738 16.26 1.98 -24.24
C VAL A 738 15.14 2.37 -25.19
N ARG A 739 14.16 1.49 -25.35
CA ARG A 739 12.92 1.75 -26.08
C ARG A 739 11.74 1.54 -25.15
N SER A 740 10.97 2.58 -24.89
CA SER A 740 9.77 2.55 -24.05
C SER A 740 8.53 2.77 -24.92
N GLY A 741 7.44 2.06 -24.63
CA GLY A 741 6.17 2.19 -25.33
C GLY A 741 5.01 2.38 -24.37
N LEU A 742 4.09 3.29 -24.71
CA LEU A 742 2.75 3.36 -24.11
C LEU A 742 1.73 2.89 -25.12
N THR A 743 0.98 1.85 -24.77
CA THR A 743 0.02 1.19 -25.66
C THR A 743 -1.38 1.21 -25.05
N THR A 744 -2.37 1.66 -25.79
CA THR A 744 -3.79 1.48 -25.44
C THR A 744 -4.31 0.27 -26.22
N SER A 745 -4.70 -0.80 -25.53
CA SER A 745 -5.13 -2.05 -26.16
C SER A 745 -6.28 -2.74 -25.42
N THR A 746 -6.87 -3.75 -26.06
CA THR A 746 -7.89 -4.62 -25.45
C THR A 746 -7.38 -5.38 -24.20
N ALA A 747 -6.05 -5.51 -24.01
CA ALA A 747 -5.48 -6.14 -22.81
C ALA A 747 -5.82 -5.38 -21.52
N VAL A 748 -6.10 -4.08 -21.61
CA VAL A 748 -6.57 -3.28 -20.48
C VAL A 748 -7.93 -3.80 -19.99
N ALA A 749 -8.86 -4.10 -20.90
CA ALA A 749 -10.18 -4.63 -20.55
C ALA A 749 -10.06 -5.94 -19.77
N ASP A 750 -9.15 -6.82 -20.20
CA ASP A 750 -8.92 -8.12 -19.55
C ASP A 750 -8.39 -7.98 -18.12
N GLN A 751 -7.45 -7.04 -17.89
CA GLN A 751 -6.94 -6.73 -16.55
C GLN A 751 -8.02 -6.13 -15.65
N VAL A 752 -8.78 -5.15 -16.15
CA VAL A 752 -9.87 -4.52 -15.40
C VAL A 752 -10.95 -5.55 -15.01
N ARG A 753 -11.32 -6.45 -15.93
CA ARG A 753 -12.26 -7.55 -15.67
C ARG A 753 -11.73 -8.55 -14.65
N ALA A 754 -10.42 -8.85 -14.67
CA ALA A 754 -9.82 -9.75 -13.69
C ALA A 754 -9.96 -9.18 -12.26
N VAL A 755 -9.70 -7.88 -12.10
CA VAL A 755 -9.88 -7.17 -10.83
C VAL A 755 -11.36 -7.13 -10.42
N GLU A 756 -12.27 -6.76 -11.33
CA GLU A 756 -13.72 -6.72 -11.09
C GLU A 756 -14.25 -8.08 -10.59
N GLN A 757 -13.88 -9.17 -11.25
CA GLN A 757 -14.32 -10.51 -10.86
C GLN A 757 -13.83 -10.91 -9.46
N ILE A 758 -12.63 -10.48 -9.08
CA ILE A 758 -12.09 -10.74 -7.75
C ILE A 758 -12.88 -9.92 -6.71
N VAL A 759 -13.03 -8.62 -6.93
CA VAL A 759 -13.73 -7.70 -6.02
C VAL A 759 -15.19 -8.10 -5.84
N ARG A 760 -15.89 -8.49 -6.91
CA ARG A 760 -17.27 -8.98 -6.88
C ARG A 760 -17.43 -10.20 -5.96
N ARG A 761 -16.44 -11.09 -5.92
CA ARG A 761 -16.44 -12.29 -5.05
C ARG A 761 -16.02 -11.99 -3.61
N MET A 762 -15.44 -10.83 -3.33
CA MET A 762 -15.07 -10.43 -1.98
C MET A 762 -16.31 -10.03 -1.18
N HIS A 763 -16.32 -10.42 0.09
CA HIS A 763 -17.39 -10.11 1.06
C HIS A 763 -16.90 -9.13 2.15
N MET A 764 -15.72 -8.54 1.97
CA MET A 764 -15.11 -7.62 2.94
C MET A 764 -15.58 -6.17 2.76
N VAL A 765 -16.10 -5.83 1.57
CA VAL A 765 -16.61 -4.50 1.20
C VAL A 765 -18.11 -4.42 1.46
N GLY A 766 -18.61 -3.24 1.83
CA GLY A 766 -20.06 -2.97 1.87
C GLY A 766 -20.73 -3.29 0.54
N ILE A 767 -21.96 -3.83 0.56
CA ILE A 767 -22.64 -4.28 -0.66
C ILE A 767 -22.76 -3.14 -1.68
N ASP A 768 -23.19 -1.97 -1.23
CA ASP A 768 -23.42 -0.79 -2.08
C ASP A 768 -22.12 -0.26 -2.71
N GLU A 769 -21.05 -0.21 -1.92
CA GLU A 769 -19.73 0.24 -2.36
C GLU A 769 -19.12 -0.74 -3.36
N ARG A 770 -19.21 -2.04 -3.09
CA ARG A 770 -18.77 -3.08 -4.01
C ARG A 770 -19.50 -3.01 -5.34
N GLU A 771 -20.82 -2.80 -5.33
CA GLU A 771 -21.61 -2.65 -6.56
C GLU A 771 -21.19 -1.40 -7.34
N THR A 772 -20.94 -0.29 -6.66
CA THR A 772 -20.48 0.95 -7.29
C THR A 772 -19.15 0.75 -8.01
N ILE A 773 -18.16 0.15 -7.33
CA ILE A 773 -16.84 -0.11 -7.92
C ILE A 773 -16.94 -1.10 -9.08
N CYS A 774 -17.69 -2.20 -8.91
CA CYS A 774 -17.83 -3.21 -9.96
C CYS A 774 -18.50 -2.62 -11.22
N ASN A 775 -19.52 -1.77 -11.03
CA ASN A 775 -20.17 -1.07 -12.15
C ASN A 775 -19.19 -0.10 -12.84
N GLY A 776 -18.42 0.68 -12.08
CA GLY A 776 -17.41 1.59 -12.62
C GLY A 776 -16.32 0.86 -13.41
N LEU A 777 -15.78 -0.23 -12.85
CA LEU A 777 -14.78 -1.07 -13.53
C LEU A 777 -15.36 -1.75 -14.78
N GLN A 778 -16.63 -2.18 -14.74
CA GLN A 778 -17.28 -2.77 -15.91
C GLN A 778 -17.43 -1.74 -17.04
N THR A 779 -17.95 -0.54 -16.74
CA THR A 779 -18.06 0.56 -17.72
C THR A 779 -16.69 0.91 -18.29
N MET A 780 -15.65 0.95 -17.45
CA MET A 780 -14.29 1.18 -17.91
C MET A 780 -13.81 0.08 -18.86
N ALA A 781 -14.03 -1.20 -18.56
CA ALA A 781 -13.62 -2.30 -19.42
C ALA A 781 -14.32 -2.27 -20.80
N GLU A 782 -15.60 -1.90 -20.83
CA GLU A 782 -16.40 -1.78 -22.06
C GLU A 782 -15.84 -0.73 -23.04
N GLU A 783 -15.16 0.32 -22.54
CA GLU A 783 -14.54 1.34 -23.40
C GLU A 783 -13.32 0.82 -24.20
N TYR A 784 -12.74 -0.31 -23.77
CA TYR A 784 -11.58 -0.97 -24.38
C TYR A 784 -11.99 -2.23 -25.16
N ASP A 785 -13.28 -2.53 -25.28
CA ASP A 785 -13.74 -3.59 -26.16
C ASP A 785 -13.72 -3.16 -27.64
N GLU A 786 -13.53 -4.14 -28.51
CA GLU A 786 -13.54 -3.99 -29.95
C GLU A 786 -14.97 -4.19 -30.50
N GLY A 787 -15.56 -3.13 -31.07
CA GLY A 787 -16.83 -3.19 -31.81
C GLY A 787 -18.10 -3.23 -30.96
N TRP A 788 -19.20 -2.71 -31.51
CA TRP A 788 -20.54 -2.97 -30.98
C TRP A 788 -20.82 -4.47 -31.10
N ASP A 789 -20.95 -5.18 -29.98
CA ASP A 789 -21.62 -6.48 -29.95
C ASP A 789 -23.13 -6.23 -30.11
N SER A 790 -23.53 -5.82 -31.32
CA SER A 790 -24.90 -5.53 -31.70
C SER A 790 -25.40 -6.62 -32.63
N GLY A 791 -25.84 -7.73 -32.02
CA GLY A 791 -26.58 -8.82 -32.66
C GLY A 791 -26.44 -10.08 -31.81
N SER A 792 -27.43 -10.50 -31.04
CA SER A 792 -28.59 -11.23 -31.56
C SER A 792 -28.19 -12.41 -32.46
N ASP A 793 -27.37 -13.35 -31.97
CA ASP A 793 -27.49 -14.75 -32.43
C ASP A 793 -28.66 -15.41 -31.69
N SER A 794 -29.85 -14.95 -32.07
CA SER A 794 -31.10 -15.69 -31.94
C SER A 794 -31.52 -16.11 -33.34
N ASP A 795 -30.72 -16.95 -33.99
CA ASP A 795 -31.15 -17.74 -35.14
C ASP A 795 -30.92 -19.22 -34.79
N GLU A 796 -31.70 -19.71 -33.83
CA GLU A 796 -32.22 -21.07 -33.91
C GLU A 796 -33.42 -21.02 -34.86
N ASP A 797 -33.21 -21.40 -36.12
CA ASP A 797 -34.23 -21.95 -37.02
C ASP A 797 -33.55 -22.53 -38.28
N ASP A 798 -33.10 -23.80 -38.18
CA ASP A 798 -33.44 -24.93 -39.09
C ASP A 798 -32.60 -26.19 -38.80
#